data_AF-A0A7Y2NQS1-F1
#
_entry.id   AF-A0A7Y2NQS1-F1
#
_cell.length_a   1.000
_cell.length_b   1.000
_cell.length_c   1.000
_cell.angle_alpha   90.00
_cell.angle_beta   90.00
_cell.angle_gamma   90.00
#
_symmetry.space_group_name_H-M   'P 1'
#
loop_
_entity.id
_entity.type
_entity.pdbx_description
1 polymer ?
#
loop_
_entity_poly.entity_id
_entity_poly.type
_entity_poly.pdbx_seq_one_letter_code
_entity_poly.pdbx_strand_id
1 'polypeptide(L)'
;MKRKLLSIFFLVSTLTAFGQSKTEVFNEKNLKSNPAVQSYKIDKERQTPSIIKLNPNANFTRDMVVDFLMNALNIDGDSFTISENKVFNLKTGGEIVSYNASLNGVKLEHGAYKALIKNNKVKAITLEHYLYDNTETASPSLTNDDARAAATNHVGADVYVWENIQNELSQTVNIQEIQRLEASYIEHFPEGELVLVNDYKSTTANLKLAYKFNIYASEPLYRANVYVDANSGEILLADAIIKHADEINKKRKEQEAELAFPFRAVATGDTRYAGNRSFETTIDTSDPLNTRYSLDGTIDLSAYITDPALQIVLNETRSYDGVGGAPINVGGIPSYSIYDGFSRTEEGQTVIEVGDNNWSADEHWRNRFDTFNYPADNETSNDDIALDAHWGAEIVIQYWADVHGRSSYDNLGTKVTNYVHYGDAYDNAFWNGTAMTYGDGSYQGGTNPNGSFAPLTSMDVCGHEIGHGVCSATSDLVYARESGAMNEGFSDIWAAAVENYVLVNIDATLPYDPWGIGEQIDERDGGLAPGSAESRALRWMDDPKAAGDPDTYGGDNWQEPECGEPTLANDQCGVHTNSGVLNKWFYLLVKGSGQAYSPGRSKASSDDEVNDVLNSYQVISLGYDKAEQIAFQGEIMLTANAKFKDMRDASIAFAEAEYGAFSNEVQQVTNAWYAVGVGDQYIGPGSNIVYFDADNTSSIDEATVLNGCNESNQFTVDVSAVNVGSPQTVTFDFTDSTASAEDYAVSDTSFTFNADGTQTLTITVFNDALVEGPETIVVKFINGSETRVNNVVIKDDDYTPAIGSGTVELVNETFDTTTMPTGWTEQSELGVDPNIWLSNGVNPNAIGRAYVENRNAPGTGPNYNQAQDGNLLLVTNLIDARGISNVNLSFDWTAGGETEAADDSVLYDYGELLYSFDGSNFVSLETFVAVTGLETTASGTYNSALSVLDNTEFYVAWRWYNDALVGTEYSMTIDNVLVTGEPAAVESDVNSTDSETVKAGNEIFFISDQDAGVIAKIENATVDLGCVSLEVVSAGTGGDFSNIPGSYSGKVVQITADGVDAPTANYDITLYYSYSETSEFSDPNALQIIKVDGSAVDGATNSPSTNYTITGGLLEDNAAQQFRSYKGTFTGNSVFALFSSQTLSSGSLDFNSFNVYPTIVNSNSDIHIVNSKVNIESIDIYAINGVLLESRFFSGTNEISIPLTQYASGMYFMTINKNKANSYKFIVK
;
A
#
# COMPACT_ATOMS: atom_id res chain seq x y z
N MET A 1 -62.88 47.35 42.98
CA MET A 1 -61.69 48.13 43.39
C MET A 1 -60.50 47.62 42.58
N LYS A 2 -59.66 48.52 42.07
CA LYS A 2 -58.47 48.37 41.21
C LYS A 2 -57.65 47.07 41.47
N ARG A 3 -57.05 46.35 40.50
CA ARG A 3 -56.12 46.83 39.45
C ARG A 3 -55.92 45.79 38.31
N LYS A 4 -56.24 46.23 37.08
CA LYS A 4 -55.75 45.96 35.71
C LYS A 4 -55.25 44.55 35.28
N LEU A 5 -56.08 43.89 34.46
CA LEU A 5 -55.74 42.96 33.38
C LEU A 5 -55.41 43.73 32.08
N LEU A 6 -54.50 43.19 31.25
CA LEU A 6 -54.62 43.26 29.79
C LEU A 6 -53.96 42.01 29.16
N SER A 7 -54.75 41.33 28.32
CA SER A 7 -54.49 40.09 27.58
C SER A 7 -53.71 40.31 26.28
N ILE A 8 -53.15 39.23 25.69
CA ILE A 8 -53.09 38.86 24.25
C ILE A 8 -52.21 37.57 24.14
N PHE A 9 -52.83 36.40 23.98
CA PHE A 9 -52.89 35.58 22.75
C PHE A 9 -51.53 35.05 22.25
N PHE A 10 -51.25 33.77 22.51
CA PHE A 10 -50.32 32.97 21.70
C PHE A 10 -51.08 31.77 21.12
N LEU A 11 -50.95 31.62 19.81
CA LEU A 11 -51.66 30.69 18.96
C LEU A 11 -51.22 29.25 19.24
N VAL A 12 -52.19 28.36 19.44
CA VAL A 12 -51.99 26.91 19.34
C VAL A 12 -51.91 26.56 17.86
N SER A 13 -50.73 26.19 17.37
CA SER A 13 -50.57 25.47 16.11
C SER A 13 -50.28 24.01 16.42
N THR A 14 -51.33 23.19 16.42
CA THR A 14 -51.21 21.73 16.29
C THR A 14 -50.76 21.42 14.87
N LEU A 15 -49.45 21.36 14.63
CA LEU A 15 -48.91 20.61 13.51
C LEU A 15 -48.90 19.13 13.92
N THR A 16 -50.00 18.45 13.64
CA THR A 16 -49.94 17.00 13.43
C THR A 16 -49.25 16.78 12.09
N ALA A 17 -47.92 16.73 12.09
CA ALA A 17 -47.18 16.10 11.01
C ALA A 17 -47.57 14.62 11.06
N PHE A 18 -48.40 14.18 10.11
CA PHE A 18 -48.48 12.76 9.78
C PHE A 18 -47.14 12.39 9.16
N GLY A 19 -46.17 11.98 9.99
CA GLY A 19 -45.04 11.21 9.51
C GLY A 19 -45.61 9.93 8.92
N GLN A 20 -45.54 9.79 7.60
CA GLN A 20 -45.74 8.48 6.98
C GLN A 20 -44.57 7.61 7.44
N SER A 21 -44.86 6.54 8.19
CA SER A 21 -43.91 5.45 8.41
C SER A 21 -43.46 4.97 7.02
N LYS A 22 -42.17 5.14 6.74
CA LYS A 22 -41.48 4.44 5.67
C LYS A 22 -40.80 3.26 6.34
N THR A 23 -41.35 2.07 6.18
CA THR A 23 -40.61 0.84 6.43
C THR A 23 -39.57 0.70 5.34
N GLU A 24 -38.33 0.47 5.72
CA GLU A 24 -37.28 0.13 4.76
C GLU A 24 -37.64 -1.18 4.06
N VAL A 25 -37.54 -1.21 2.73
CA VAL A 25 -37.77 -2.42 1.94
C VAL A 25 -36.56 -2.64 1.07
N PHE A 26 -35.79 -3.68 1.38
CA PHE A 26 -34.72 -4.13 0.50
C PHE A 26 -35.29 -4.48 -0.89
N ASN A 27 -34.70 -3.88 -1.92
CA ASN A 27 -35.11 -4.13 -3.30
C ASN A 27 -34.00 -4.89 -4.05
N GLU A 28 -34.15 -6.21 -4.11
CA GLU A 28 -33.24 -7.11 -4.81
C GLU A 28 -32.97 -6.71 -6.28
N LYS A 29 -33.88 -5.94 -6.90
CA LYS A 29 -33.69 -5.40 -8.25
C LYS A 29 -32.44 -4.52 -8.35
N ASN A 30 -32.08 -3.77 -7.31
CA ASN A 30 -30.94 -2.86 -7.33
C ASN A 30 -29.64 -3.63 -7.54
N LEU A 31 -29.45 -4.75 -6.83
CA LEU A 31 -28.33 -5.68 -7.05
C LEU A 31 -28.39 -6.33 -8.44
N LYS A 32 -29.54 -6.87 -8.85
CA LYS A 32 -29.69 -7.53 -10.17
C LYS A 32 -29.40 -6.61 -11.35
N SER A 33 -29.69 -5.32 -11.21
CA SER A 33 -29.47 -4.33 -12.27
C SER A 33 -28.08 -3.73 -12.28
N ASN A 34 -27.28 -3.93 -11.22
CA ASN A 34 -25.96 -3.35 -11.12
C ASN A 34 -24.94 -4.18 -11.90
N PRO A 35 -24.28 -3.63 -12.94
CA PRO A 35 -23.35 -4.39 -13.78
C PRO A 35 -22.06 -4.82 -13.05
N ALA A 36 -21.74 -4.19 -11.91
CA ALA A 36 -20.59 -4.59 -11.09
C ALA A 36 -20.88 -5.83 -10.24
N VAL A 37 -22.15 -6.19 -10.01
CA VAL A 37 -22.51 -7.36 -9.20
C VAL A 37 -22.47 -8.63 -10.05
N GLN A 38 -21.63 -9.59 -9.67
CA GLN A 38 -21.56 -10.90 -10.30
C GLN A 38 -22.59 -11.87 -9.72
N SER A 39 -22.66 -11.94 -8.40
CA SER A 39 -23.61 -12.78 -7.67
C SER A 39 -23.81 -12.26 -6.24
N TYR A 40 -24.85 -12.71 -5.56
CA TYR A 40 -25.09 -12.38 -4.16
C TYR A 40 -25.95 -13.47 -3.52
N LYS A 41 -25.93 -13.52 -2.18
CA LYS A 41 -26.80 -14.41 -1.39
C LYS A 41 -27.59 -13.59 -0.38
N ILE A 42 -28.87 -13.95 -0.21
CA ILE A 42 -29.77 -13.30 0.73
C ILE A 42 -29.87 -14.16 1.99
N ASP A 43 -29.64 -13.55 3.14
CA ASP A 43 -29.93 -14.17 4.42
C ASP A 43 -31.45 -14.23 4.63
N LYS A 44 -31.94 -15.42 5.01
CA LYS A 44 -33.39 -15.66 5.10
C LYS A 44 -34.03 -14.97 6.31
N GLU A 45 -33.27 -14.78 7.39
CA GLU A 45 -33.77 -14.19 8.64
C GLU A 45 -33.81 -12.67 8.52
N ARG A 46 -32.75 -12.07 7.96
CA ARG A 46 -32.65 -10.61 7.79
C ARG A 46 -33.32 -10.09 6.52
N GLN A 47 -33.54 -10.96 5.52
CA GLN A 47 -34.07 -10.61 4.18
C GLN A 47 -33.18 -9.64 3.39
N THR A 48 -31.92 -9.50 3.80
CA THR A 48 -30.90 -8.66 3.16
C THR A 48 -29.76 -9.55 2.67
N PRO A 49 -28.85 -9.04 1.82
CA PRO A 49 -27.67 -9.80 1.45
C PRO A 49 -26.81 -10.20 2.66
N SER A 50 -26.15 -11.35 2.59
CA SER A 50 -25.05 -11.75 3.49
C SER A 50 -23.69 -11.64 2.82
N ILE A 51 -23.64 -11.84 1.50
CA ILE A 51 -22.46 -11.61 0.67
C ILE A 51 -22.87 -11.12 -0.72
N ILE A 52 -22.07 -10.23 -1.28
CA ILE A 52 -22.14 -9.71 -2.65
C ILE A 52 -20.78 -9.95 -3.29
N LYS A 53 -20.71 -10.72 -4.38
CA LYS A 53 -19.50 -10.91 -5.19
C LYS A 53 -19.52 -9.97 -6.38
N LEU A 54 -18.40 -9.31 -6.63
CA LEU A 54 -18.26 -8.30 -7.67
C LEU A 54 -17.60 -8.91 -8.91
N ASN A 55 -17.91 -8.35 -10.07
CA ASN A 55 -17.32 -8.79 -11.34
C ASN A 55 -15.83 -8.42 -11.37
N PRO A 56 -14.90 -9.36 -11.64
CA PRO A 56 -13.47 -9.08 -11.70
C PRO A 56 -13.08 -7.96 -12.67
N ASN A 57 -13.88 -7.75 -13.73
CA ASN A 57 -13.66 -6.73 -14.75
C ASN A 57 -14.33 -5.39 -14.43
N ALA A 58 -15.15 -5.31 -13.38
CA ALA A 58 -15.73 -4.04 -12.98
C ALA A 58 -14.64 -3.15 -12.37
N ASN A 59 -14.60 -1.88 -12.79
CA ASN A 59 -13.79 -0.86 -12.13
C ASN A 59 -14.52 -0.40 -10.87
N PHE A 60 -14.51 -1.24 -9.84
CA PHE A 60 -15.19 -0.99 -8.56
C PHE A 60 -14.14 -0.94 -7.45
N THR A 61 -13.89 0.25 -6.94
CA THR A 61 -12.83 0.55 -5.96
C THR A 61 -13.41 0.76 -4.55
N ARG A 62 -12.54 0.93 -3.56
CA ARG A 62 -12.90 1.13 -2.14
C ARG A 62 -13.86 2.30 -1.92
N ASP A 63 -13.59 3.44 -2.55
CA ASP A 63 -14.37 4.68 -2.35
C ASP A 63 -15.83 4.53 -2.81
N MET A 64 -16.10 3.56 -3.69
CA MET A 64 -17.44 3.29 -4.21
C MET A 64 -18.28 2.41 -3.27
N VAL A 65 -17.69 1.79 -2.25
CA VAL A 65 -18.37 0.79 -1.40
C VAL A 65 -19.56 1.37 -0.66
N VAL A 66 -19.40 2.53 -0.02
CA VAL A 66 -20.47 3.15 0.79
C VAL A 66 -21.65 3.54 -0.07
N ASP A 67 -21.42 4.30 -1.15
CA ASP A 67 -22.47 4.71 -2.09
C ASP A 67 -23.19 3.51 -2.72
N PHE A 68 -22.43 2.47 -3.06
CA PHE A 68 -22.99 1.22 -3.55
C PHE A 68 -23.89 0.55 -2.51
N LEU A 69 -23.45 0.41 -1.26
CA LEU A 69 -24.24 -0.21 -0.21
C LEU A 69 -25.52 0.57 0.07
N MET A 70 -25.43 1.90 0.17
CA MET A 70 -26.59 2.78 0.36
C MET A 70 -27.62 2.60 -0.77
N ASN A 71 -27.16 2.52 -2.02
CA ASN A 71 -28.03 2.29 -3.18
C ASN A 71 -28.60 0.86 -3.23
N ALA A 72 -27.73 -0.14 -3.04
CA ALA A 72 -28.07 -1.55 -3.13
C ALA A 72 -29.10 -1.97 -2.08
N LEU A 73 -28.96 -1.43 -0.87
CA LEU A 73 -29.87 -1.69 0.26
C LEU A 73 -31.10 -0.78 0.24
N ASN A 74 -31.11 0.26 -0.61
CA ASN A 74 -32.18 1.25 -0.72
C ASN A 74 -32.37 2.05 0.60
N ILE A 75 -31.25 2.46 1.18
CA ILE A 75 -31.16 3.18 2.45
C ILE A 75 -31.38 4.68 2.21
N ASP A 76 -32.12 5.35 3.11
CA ASP A 76 -32.30 6.80 3.14
C ASP A 76 -31.12 7.46 3.91
N GLY A 77 -30.30 8.26 3.22
CA GLY A 77 -29.10 8.88 3.78
C GLY A 77 -29.37 9.95 4.86
N ASP A 78 -30.61 10.39 5.02
CA ASP A 78 -30.99 11.38 6.04
C ASP A 78 -30.93 10.82 7.48
N SER A 79 -31.14 9.52 7.64
CA SER A 79 -31.21 8.86 8.96
C SER A 79 -30.17 7.78 9.17
N PHE A 80 -29.54 7.26 8.11
CA PHE A 80 -28.61 6.15 8.22
C PHE A 80 -27.26 6.51 7.63
N THR A 81 -26.19 6.16 8.34
CA THR A 81 -24.82 6.43 7.91
C THR A 81 -24.01 5.14 7.92
N ILE A 82 -23.18 4.94 6.92
CA ILE A 82 -22.12 3.93 6.90
C ILE A 82 -20.80 4.67 6.85
N SER A 83 -19.88 4.35 7.76
CA SER A 83 -18.54 4.93 7.80
C SER A 83 -17.49 3.84 7.92
N GLU A 84 -16.32 4.08 7.35
CA GLU A 84 -15.18 3.20 7.51
C GLU A 84 -14.79 3.07 9.00
N ASN A 85 -14.31 1.90 9.39
CA ASN A 85 -13.97 1.57 10.78
C ASN A 85 -12.51 1.08 10.90
N LYS A 86 -12.18 -0.04 10.27
CA LYS A 86 -10.84 -0.64 10.33
C LYS A 86 -10.41 -1.18 8.98
N VAL A 87 -9.11 -1.07 8.69
CA VAL A 87 -8.44 -1.66 7.54
C VAL A 87 -7.54 -2.79 8.02
N PHE A 88 -7.67 -3.96 7.39
CA PHE A 88 -6.85 -5.13 7.63
C PHE A 88 -5.98 -5.37 6.40
N ASN A 89 -4.68 -5.12 6.51
CA ASN A 89 -3.73 -5.38 5.42
C ASN A 89 -3.42 -6.88 5.35
N LEU A 90 -3.53 -7.46 4.15
CA LEU A 90 -3.27 -8.87 3.92
C LEU A 90 -1.77 -9.10 3.73
N LYS A 91 -1.20 -10.08 4.43
CA LYS A 91 0.20 -10.49 4.22
C LYS A 91 0.47 -10.97 2.79
N THR A 92 -0.54 -11.55 2.14
CA THR A 92 -0.47 -11.97 0.73
C THR A 92 -0.71 -10.81 -0.27
N GLY A 93 -0.85 -9.58 0.22
CA GLY A 93 -1.17 -8.37 -0.56
C GLY A 93 -2.67 -8.14 -0.70
N GLY A 94 -3.08 -6.87 -0.71
CA GLY A 94 -4.49 -6.45 -0.66
C GLY A 94 -4.96 -6.07 0.75
N GLU A 95 -6.25 -5.82 0.91
CA GLU A 95 -6.82 -5.37 2.18
C GLU A 95 -8.27 -5.86 2.37
N ILE A 96 -8.72 -5.96 3.62
CA ILE A 96 -10.13 -6.07 4.00
C ILE A 96 -10.49 -4.80 4.76
N VAL A 97 -11.54 -4.10 4.31
CA VAL A 97 -11.99 -2.86 4.95
C VAL A 97 -13.34 -3.11 5.61
N SER A 98 -13.43 -2.79 6.90
CA SER A 98 -14.66 -2.89 7.68
C SER A 98 -15.32 -1.53 7.84
N TYR A 99 -16.66 -1.53 7.85
CA TYR A 99 -17.49 -0.35 7.99
C TYR A 99 -18.51 -0.56 9.11
N ASN A 100 -18.76 0.50 9.88
CA ASN A 100 -19.82 0.55 10.89
C ASN A 100 -21.05 1.28 10.33
N ALA A 101 -22.22 0.97 10.87
CA ALA A 101 -23.44 1.71 10.58
C ALA A 101 -24.03 2.39 11.82
N SER A 102 -24.74 3.49 11.58
CA SER A 102 -25.57 4.16 12.59
C SER A 102 -26.94 4.51 12.01
N LEU A 103 -27.97 4.49 12.86
CA LEU A 103 -29.33 4.93 12.54
C LEU A 103 -29.74 6.02 13.54
N ASN A 104 -30.08 7.20 13.02
CA ASN A 104 -30.39 8.42 13.78
C ASN A 104 -29.29 8.80 14.78
N GLY A 105 -28.02 8.57 14.42
CA GLY A 105 -26.85 8.79 15.28
C GLY A 105 -26.65 7.75 16.37
N VAL A 106 -27.46 6.70 16.43
CA VAL A 106 -27.29 5.56 17.34
C VAL A 106 -26.58 4.43 16.59
N LYS A 107 -25.49 3.91 17.15
CA LYS A 107 -24.71 2.83 16.56
C LYS A 107 -25.58 1.59 16.35
N LEU A 108 -25.47 0.97 15.17
CA LEU A 108 -26.04 -0.34 14.89
C LEU A 108 -25.05 -1.39 15.38
N GLU A 109 -25.26 -1.91 16.58
CA GLU A 109 -24.41 -2.94 17.16
C GLU A 109 -24.54 -4.25 16.36
N HIS A 110 -23.41 -4.92 16.12
CA HIS A 110 -23.28 -6.12 15.29
C HIS A 110 -23.60 -5.91 13.79
N GLY A 111 -24.08 -4.72 13.40
CA GLY A 111 -24.25 -4.33 12.02
C GLY A 111 -22.92 -3.96 11.38
N ALA A 112 -22.29 -4.92 10.68
CA ALA A 112 -20.98 -4.76 10.06
C ALA A 112 -21.02 -5.03 8.56
N TYR A 113 -20.16 -4.34 7.81
CA TYR A 113 -19.96 -4.53 6.37
C TYR A 113 -18.45 -4.66 6.14
N LYS A 114 -18.03 -5.64 5.35
CA LYS A 114 -16.59 -5.89 5.12
C LYS A 114 -16.32 -6.12 3.65
N ALA A 115 -15.46 -5.31 3.07
CA ALA A 115 -15.08 -5.35 1.67
C ALA A 115 -13.69 -5.98 1.51
N LEU A 116 -13.60 -7.09 0.78
CA LEU A 116 -12.34 -7.69 0.36
C LEU A 116 -11.82 -6.99 -0.90
N ILE A 117 -10.63 -6.43 -0.84
CA ILE A 117 -10.00 -5.65 -1.91
C ILE A 117 -8.67 -6.29 -2.29
N LYS A 118 -8.49 -6.53 -3.59
CA LYS A 118 -7.25 -7.04 -4.17
C LYS A 118 -6.98 -6.31 -5.48
N ASN A 119 -5.74 -5.85 -5.70
CA ASN A 119 -5.32 -5.09 -6.88
C ASN A 119 -6.21 -3.85 -7.10
N ASN A 120 -6.44 -3.08 -6.01
CA ASN A 120 -7.30 -1.89 -5.94
C ASN A 120 -8.76 -2.10 -6.42
N LYS A 121 -9.25 -3.34 -6.41
CA LYS A 121 -10.62 -3.68 -6.81
C LYS A 121 -11.31 -4.49 -5.72
N VAL A 122 -12.55 -4.12 -5.41
CA VAL A 122 -13.39 -4.87 -4.48
C VAL A 122 -13.82 -6.18 -5.16
N LYS A 123 -13.54 -7.30 -4.50
CA LYS A 123 -13.86 -8.66 -4.98
C LYS A 123 -15.15 -9.18 -4.37
N ALA A 124 -15.35 -8.95 -3.08
CA ALA A 124 -16.55 -9.35 -2.36
C ALA A 124 -16.85 -8.39 -1.22
N ILE A 125 -18.13 -8.30 -0.84
CA ILE A 125 -18.59 -7.57 0.34
C ILE A 125 -19.45 -8.53 1.17
N THR A 126 -19.06 -8.81 2.41
CA THR A 126 -19.92 -9.47 3.41
C THR A 126 -20.63 -8.41 4.23
N LEU A 127 -21.87 -8.70 4.65
CA LEU A 127 -22.66 -7.70 5.37
C LEU A 127 -23.74 -8.28 6.29
N GLU A 128 -23.93 -7.56 7.39
CA GLU A 128 -24.98 -7.75 8.37
C GLU A 128 -25.84 -6.49 8.45
N HIS A 129 -26.79 -6.39 7.52
CA HIS A 129 -27.78 -5.33 7.50
C HIS A 129 -29.11 -5.81 8.07
N TYR A 130 -29.81 -4.93 8.78
CA TYR A 130 -31.10 -5.18 9.41
C TYR A 130 -32.12 -4.17 8.89
N LEU A 131 -33.27 -4.66 8.43
CA LEU A 131 -34.38 -3.79 8.03
C LEU A 131 -35.01 -3.11 9.25
N TYR A 132 -35.29 -1.81 9.15
CA TYR A 132 -35.88 -1.03 10.24
C TYR A 132 -37.11 -0.20 9.81
N ASP A 133 -37.89 0.26 10.81
CA ASP A 133 -38.98 1.23 10.63
C ASP A 133 -38.55 2.58 11.23
N ASN A 134 -38.69 3.66 10.47
CA ASN A 134 -38.31 5.03 10.87
C ASN A 134 -39.15 5.60 12.04
N THR A 135 -39.97 4.77 12.70
CA THR A 135 -40.77 5.16 13.88
C THR A 135 -40.11 4.85 15.21
N GLU A 136 -39.04 4.05 15.25
CA GLU A 136 -38.26 3.79 16.46
C GLU A 136 -37.60 5.11 16.92
N THR A 137 -38.11 5.71 17.99
CA THR A 137 -37.54 6.92 18.56
C THR A 137 -36.20 6.58 19.20
N ALA A 138 -35.12 7.27 18.82
CA ALA A 138 -33.81 7.22 19.48
C ALA A 138 -33.81 7.73 20.94
N SER A 139 -34.99 7.88 21.55
CA SER A 139 -35.17 8.38 22.91
C SER A 139 -35.55 7.21 23.83
N PRO A 140 -34.68 6.83 24.79
CA PRO A 140 -34.97 5.77 25.74
C PRO A 140 -36.06 6.20 26.75
N SER A 141 -36.92 5.26 27.17
CA SER A 141 -37.91 5.51 28.22
C SER A 141 -37.37 5.25 29.63
N LEU A 142 -36.31 4.44 29.75
CA LEU A 142 -35.57 4.19 30.98
C LEU A 142 -34.38 5.13 31.10
N THR A 143 -34.00 5.43 32.34
CA THR A 143 -32.72 6.10 32.61
C THR A 143 -31.56 5.10 32.53
N ASN A 144 -30.34 5.59 32.28
CA ASN A 144 -29.12 4.77 32.33
C ASN A 144 -29.01 4.02 33.67
N ASP A 145 -29.32 4.70 34.79
CA ASP A 145 -29.29 4.10 36.14
C ASP A 145 -30.30 2.95 36.31
N ASP A 146 -31.54 3.11 35.81
CA ASP A 146 -32.58 2.07 35.87
C ASP A 146 -32.20 0.86 34.99
N ALA A 147 -31.64 1.11 33.82
CA ALA A 147 -31.17 0.05 32.91
C ALA A 147 -29.94 -0.67 33.47
N ARG A 148 -28.98 0.05 34.07
CA ARG A 148 -27.83 -0.54 34.78
C ARG A 148 -28.31 -1.43 35.93
N ALA A 149 -29.31 -1.00 36.68
CA ALA A 149 -29.90 -1.80 37.75
C ALA A 149 -30.56 -3.08 37.19
N ALA A 150 -31.18 -3.04 36.01
CA ALA A 150 -31.68 -4.25 35.36
C ALA A 150 -30.53 -5.20 34.95
N ALA A 151 -29.44 -4.67 34.39
CA ALA A 151 -28.25 -5.45 34.01
C ALA A 151 -27.60 -6.13 35.23
N THR A 152 -27.39 -5.40 36.33
CA THR A 152 -26.82 -5.97 37.56
C THR A 152 -27.78 -6.92 38.28
N ASN A 153 -29.10 -6.69 38.22
CA ASN A 153 -30.06 -7.66 38.75
C ASN A 153 -30.09 -8.96 37.92
N HIS A 154 -29.83 -8.89 36.62
CA HIS A 154 -29.74 -10.06 35.75
C HIS A 154 -28.49 -10.89 36.06
N VAL A 155 -27.33 -10.25 36.16
CA VAL A 155 -26.08 -10.93 36.52
C VAL A 155 -26.16 -11.46 37.96
N GLY A 156 -26.77 -10.71 38.86
CA GLY A 156 -27.08 -11.17 40.22
C GLY A 156 -25.84 -11.49 41.07
N ALA A 157 -24.70 -10.87 40.76
CA ALA A 157 -23.46 -11.09 41.50
C ALA A 157 -23.52 -10.55 42.93
N ASP A 158 -22.80 -11.20 43.83
CA ASP A 158 -22.64 -10.78 45.23
C ASP A 158 -21.72 -9.56 45.33
N VAL A 159 -20.69 -9.49 44.47
CA VAL A 159 -19.70 -8.42 44.45
C VAL A 159 -19.31 -8.09 43.02
N TYR A 160 -19.50 -6.83 42.63
CA TYR A 160 -19.04 -6.30 41.35
C TYR A 160 -17.65 -5.68 41.44
N VAL A 161 -16.93 -5.69 40.32
CA VAL A 161 -15.56 -5.19 40.25
C VAL A 161 -15.46 -3.72 40.69
N TRP A 162 -16.32 -2.84 40.17
CA TRP A 162 -16.30 -1.42 40.54
C TRP A 162 -16.63 -1.17 42.02
N GLU A 163 -17.37 -2.07 42.68
CA GLU A 163 -17.65 -1.98 44.13
C GLU A 163 -16.41 -2.31 44.96
N ASN A 164 -15.60 -3.28 44.52
CA ASN A 164 -14.29 -3.57 45.12
C ASN A 164 -13.35 -2.36 44.99
N ILE A 165 -13.24 -1.77 43.79
CA ILE A 165 -12.41 -0.58 43.56
C ILE A 165 -12.86 0.58 44.44
N GLN A 166 -14.16 0.85 44.55
CA GLN A 166 -14.67 1.91 45.43
C GLN A 166 -14.37 1.66 46.90
N ASN A 167 -14.52 0.41 47.36
CA ASN A 167 -14.24 0.05 48.73
C ASN A 167 -12.76 0.28 49.06
N GLU A 168 -11.86 -0.07 48.14
CA GLU A 168 -10.43 0.17 48.29
C GLU A 168 -10.07 1.65 48.21
N LEU A 169 -10.61 2.38 47.24
CA LEU A 169 -10.47 3.83 47.11
C LEU A 169 -10.88 4.55 48.40
N SER A 170 -11.90 4.06 49.12
CA SER A 170 -12.35 4.62 50.40
C SER A 170 -11.41 4.35 51.59
N GLN A 171 -10.51 3.38 51.47
CA GLN A 171 -9.56 2.95 52.50
C GLN A 171 -8.12 3.41 52.22
N THR A 172 -7.81 3.72 50.96
CA THR A 172 -6.49 4.16 50.48
C THR A 172 -6.22 5.61 50.86
N VAL A 173 -5.00 5.88 51.34
CA VAL A 173 -4.51 7.23 51.67
C VAL A 173 -3.32 7.67 50.82
N ASN A 174 -2.79 6.78 49.97
CA ASN A 174 -1.72 7.08 49.04
C ASN A 174 -2.29 7.78 47.79
N ILE A 175 -1.77 8.95 47.45
CA ILE A 175 -2.28 9.81 46.36
C ILE A 175 -2.10 9.17 44.98
N GLN A 176 -0.98 8.49 44.72
CA GLN A 176 -0.74 7.83 43.44
C GLN A 176 -1.69 6.66 43.24
N GLU A 177 -1.93 5.91 44.31
CA GLU A 177 -2.86 4.79 44.30
C GLU A 177 -4.31 5.26 44.17
N ILE A 178 -4.69 6.38 44.80
CA ILE A 178 -6.00 7.01 44.61
C ILE A 178 -6.22 7.37 43.14
N GLN A 179 -5.25 8.00 42.47
CA GLN A 179 -5.37 8.38 41.06
C GLN A 179 -5.54 7.16 40.15
N ARG A 180 -4.80 6.08 40.42
CA ARG A 180 -4.90 4.81 39.71
C ARG A 180 -6.27 4.14 39.91
N LEU A 181 -6.74 4.07 41.15
CA LEU A 181 -8.04 3.50 41.50
C LEU A 181 -9.20 4.35 40.95
N GLU A 182 -9.08 5.68 40.89
CA GLU A 182 -10.06 6.55 40.23
C GLU A 182 -10.17 6.27 38.73
N ALA A 183 -9.02 6.14 38.04
CA ALA A 183 -8.99 5.77 36.62
C ALA A 183 -9.59 4.37 36.39
N SER A 184 -9.18 3.39 37.20
CA SER A 184 -9.68 2.01 37.13
C SER A 184 -11.18 1.94 37.44
N TYR A 185 -11.69 2.75 38.38
CA TYR A 185 -13.12 2.85 38.65
C TYR A 185 -13.88 3.38 37.44
N ILE A 186 -13.40 4.44 36.80
CA ILE A 186 -14.05 5.00 35.60
C ILE A 186 -14.11 3.97 34.47
N GLU A 187 -13.03 3.22 34.27
CA GLU A 187 -12.93 2.17 33.24
C GLU A 187 -13.89 0.99 33.50
N HIS A 188 -14.05 0.59 34.77
CA HIS A 188 -14.80 -0.61 35.14
C HIS A 188 -16.23 -0.31 35.63
N PHE A 189 -16.58 0.95 35.81
CA PHE A 189 -17.93 1.35 36.12
C PHE A 189 -18.80 1.16 34.87
N PRO A 190 -19.92 0.42 34.96
CA PRO A 190 -20.74 0.10 33.80
C PRO A 190 -21.59 1.31 33.40
N GLU A 191 -21.00 2.22 32.64
CA GLU A 191 -21.70 3.32 31.99
C GLU A 191 -22.39 2.80 30.73
N GLY A 192 -23.70 3.06 30.61
CA GLY A 192 -24.49 2.55 29.47
C GLY A 192 -24.26 3.31 28.17
N GLU A 193 -23.87 2.61 27.12
CA GLU A 193 -23.84 3.12 25.74
C GLU A 193 -25.20 2.82 25.07
N LEU A 194 -25.81 3.81 24.41
CA LEU A 194 -27.06 3.59 23.68
C LEU A 194 -26.75 3.01 22.30
N VAL A 195 -27.31 1.85 22.00
CA VAL A 195 -27.11 1.12 20.73
C VAL A 195 -28.42 0.57 20.19
N LEU A 196 -28.44 0.23 18.90
CA LEU A 196 -29.47 -0.61 18.28
C LEU A 196 -28.93 -2.01 18.13
N VAL A 197 -29.58 -3.00 18.74
CA VAL A 197 -29.14 -4.39 18.75
C VAL A 197 -30.33 -5.32 18.50
N ASN A 198 -30.07 -6.49 17.92
CA ASN A 198 -31.09 -7.52 17.75
C ASN A 198 -31.56 -8.09 19.10
N ASP A 199 -32.84 -8.47 19.19
CA ASP A 199 -33.38 -9.24 20.32
C ASP A 199 -33.07 -10.73 20.17
N TYR A 200 -32.11 -11.25 20.93
CA TYR A 200 -31.64 -12.64 20.84
C TYR A 200 -32.60 -13.67 21.48
N LYS A 201 -33.69 -13.20 22.10
CA LYS A 201 -34.80 -14.05 22.55
C LYS A 201 -35.80 -14.33 21.45
N SER A 202 -35.82 -13.48 20.43
CA SER A 202 -36.66 -13.64 19.25
C SER A 202 -36.04 -14.61 18.26
N THR A 203 -36.87 -15.41 17.60
CA THR A 203 -36.46 -16.30 16.49
C THR A 203 -36.38 -15.57 15.13
N THR A 204 -36.70 -14.28 15.11
CA THR A 204 -36.64 -13.42 13.93
C THR A 204 -35.94 -12.12 14.27
N ALA A 205 -35.15 -11.58 13.32
CA ALA A 205 -34.47 -10.31 13.49
C ALA A 205 -35.46 -9.20 13.91
N ASN A 206 -35.17 -8.57 15.05
CA ASN A 206 -36.01 -7.59 15.72
C ASN A 206 -35.09 -6.59 16.44
N LEU A 207 -34.75 -5.51 15.74
CA LEU A 207 -33.91 -4.45 16.31
C LEU A 207 -34.62 -3.74 17.45
N LYS A 208 -33.86 -3.48 18.52
CA LYS A 208 -34.29 -2.76 19.72
C LYS A 208 -33.29 -1.70 20.09
N LEU A 209 -33.80 -0.55 20.52
CA LEU A 209 -32.99 0.44 21.22
C LEU A 209 -32.62 -0.12 22.60
N ALA A 210 -31.32 -0.20 22.90
CA ALA A 210 -30.81 -0.82 24.10
C ALA A 210 -29.66 -0.03 24.72
N TYR A 211 -29.49 -0.17 26.03
CA TYR A 211 -28.25 0.19 26.70
C TYR A 211 -27.31 -1.02 26.72
N LYS A 212 -26.09 -0.85 26.23
CA LYS A 212 -24.97 -1.80 26.36
C LYS A 212 -24.17 -1.45 27.61
N PHE A 213 -23.97 -2.42 28.49
CA PHE A 213 -23.15 -2.30 29.70
C PHE A 213 -22.06 -3.36 29.72
N ASN A 214 -20.80 -2.96 29.93
CA ASN A 214 -19.74 -3.92 30.28
C ASN A 214 -19.89 -4.27 31.78
N ILE A 215 -20.54 -5.39 32.08
CA ILE A 215 -20.75 -5.84 33.46
C ILE A 215 -19.64 -6.80 33.83
N TYR A 216 -18.83 -6.40 34.81
CA TYR A 216 -17.75 -7.21 35.36
C TYR A 216 -18.00 -7.51 36.84
N ALA A 217 -18.23 -8.78 37.15
CA ALA A 217 -18.41 -9.30 38.49
C ALA A 217 -17.22 -10.14 38.94
N SER A 218 -17.00 -10.09 40.25
CA SER A 218 -15.91 -10.78 40.94
C SER A 218 -16.38 -12.07 41.61
N GLU A 219 -17.54 -12.02 42.26
CA GLU A 219 -18.13 -13.15 42.96
C GLU A 219 -19.60 -13.33 42.54
N PRO A 220 -19.95 -14.38 41.77
CA PRO A 220 -19.02 -15.24 41.02
C PRO A 220 -18.30 -14.46 39.91
N LEU A 221 -17.17 -15.00 39.42
CA LEU A 221 -16.44 -14.40 38.29
C LEU A 221 -17.32 -14.38 37.05
N TYR A 222 -17.48 -13.21 36.43
CA TYR A 222 -18.26 -13.06 35.22
C TYR A 222 -17.92 -11.74 34.54
N ARG A 223 -17.79 -11.74 33.21
CA ARG A 223 -17.68 -10.50 32.43
C ARG A 223 -18.43 -10.65 31.12
N ALA A 224 -19.29 -9.68 30.81
CA ALA A 224 -20.05 -9.67 29.56
C ALA A 224 -20.49 -8.26 29.15
N ASN A 225 -20.73 -8.07 27.87
CA ASN A 225 -21.55 -6.96 27.38
C ASN A 225 -23.02 -7.34 27.55
N VAL A 226 -23.72 -6.68 28.48
CA VAL A 226 -25.14 -6.91 28.77
C VAL A 226 -25.98 -5.83 28.09
N TYR A 227 -26.88 -6.26 27.21
CA TYR A 227 -27.76 -5.41 26.43
C TYR A 227 -29.15 -5.38 27.05
N VAL A 228 -29.60 -4.20 27.47
CA VAL A 228 -30.88 -3.98 28.16
C VAL A 228 -31.79 -3.13 27.28
N ASP A 229 -32.99 -3.61 26.96
CA ASP A 229 -33.99 -2.83 26.22
C ASP A 229 -34.24 -1.49 26.93
N ALA A 230 -34.01 -0.39 26.22
CA ALA A 230 -33.99 0.95 26.79
C ALA A 230 -35.40 1.49 27.11
N ASN A 231 -36.45 0.71 26.84
CA ASN A 231 -37.83 1.04 27.11
C ASN A 231 -38.48 0.12 28.15
N SER A 232 -38.23 -1.19 28.07
CA SER A 232 -38.85 -2.21 28.95
C SER A 232 -37.95 -2.63 30.11
N GLY A 233 -36.63 -2.53 29.96
CA GLY A 233 -35.65 -3.05 30.91
C GLY A 233 -35.41 -4.55 30.78
N GLU A 234 -35.96 -5.20 29.75
CA GLU A 234 -35.70 -6.61 29.47
C GLU A 234 -34.28 -6.81 28.94
N ILE A 235 -33.64 -7.91 29.36
CA ILE A 235 -32.31 -8.29 28.86
C ILE A 235 -32.46 -8.92 27.48
N LEU A 236 -31.78 -8.35 26.49
CA LEU A 236 -31.83 -8.78 25.09
C LEU A 236 -30.72 -9.78 24.76
N LEU A 237 -29.52 -9.56 25.30
CA LEU A 237 -28.33 -10.40 25.14
C LEU A 237 -27.37 -10.17 26.32
N ALA A 238 -26.68 -11.23 26.73
CA ALA A 238 -25.50 -11.15 27.55
C ALA A 238 -24.36 -11.80 26.77
N ASP A 239 -23.54 -10.98 26.10
CA ASP A 239 -22.44 -11.45 25.27
C ASP A 239 -21.19 -11.60 26.14
N ALA A 240 -20.87 -12.85 26.49
CA ALA A 240 -19.80 -13.17 27.42
C ALA A 240 -18.46 -12.68 26.88
N ILE A 241 -17.64 -12.03 27.72
CA ILE A 241 -16.24 -11.69 27.43
C ILE A 241 -15.35 -12.77 28.04
N ILE A 242 -15.58 -13.09 29.33
CA ILE A 242 -15.01 -14.30 29.94
C ILE A 242 -15.93 -15.47 29.58
N LYS A 243 -15.39 -16.41 28.80
CA LYS A 243 -16.18 -17.44 28.12
C LYS A 243 -16.48 -18.69 28.98
N HIS A 244 -15.66 -18.98 30.00
CA HIS A 244 -15.70 -20.27 30.73
C HIS A 244 -15.72 -20.17 32.29
N ALA A 245 -16.40 -19.20 32.89
CA ALA A 245 -16.22 -18.85 34.32
C ALA A 245 -16.88 -19.76 35.39
N ASP A 246 -17.25 -21.01 35.08
CA ASP A 246 -18.33 -21.71 35.79
C ASP A 246 -18.08 -22.20 37.25
N GLU A 247 -16.88 -22.14 37.82
CA GLU A 247 -16.66 -22.53 39.23
C GLU A 247 -15.57 -21.71 39.95
N ILE A 248 -15.88 -20.95 41.02
CA ILE A 248 -14.99 -20.68 42.19
C ILE A 248 -15.70 -19.71 43.16
N ASN A 249 -15.59 -19.94 44.48
CA ASN A 249 -15.63 -18.86 45.49
C ASN A 249 -15.10 -19.31 46.88
N LYS A 250 -13.90 -18.84 47.29
CA LYS A 250 -13.59 -18.38 48.69
C LYS A 250 -12.13 -17.88 48.97
N LYS A 251 -12.06 -16.60 49.40
CA LYS A 251 -11.25 -15.92 50.48
C LYS A 251 -9.83 -15.30 50.22
N ARG A 252 -9.79 -13.94 50.33
CA ARG A 252 -8.95 -12.93 51.11
C ARG A 252 -7.41 -13.15 51.30
N LYS A 253 -6.50 -12.15 51.34
CA LYS A 253 -6.43 -10.65 51.24
C LYS A 253 -4.94 -10.16 51.27
N GLU A 254 -4.62 -9.05 50.56
CA GLU A 254 -3.54 -8.01 50.74
C GLU A 254 -2.05 -8.47 50.50
N GLN A 255 -1.13 -7.80 49.74
CA GLN A 255 -0.75 -6.37 49.59
C GLN A 255 0.36 -6.14 48.48
N GLU A 256 0.58 -4.86 48.05
CA GLU A 256 1.74 -4.23 47.30
C GLU A 256 1.87 -4.44 45.75
N ALA A 257 2.58 -3.68 44.89
CA ALA A 257 2.98 -2.26 44.66
C ALA A 257 3.68 -2.23 43.25
N GLU A 258 3.63 -1.14 42.47
CA GLU A 258 4.09 -1.12 41.05
C GLU A 258 5.00 0.10 40.72
N LEU A 259 6.04 -0.05 39.86
CA LEU A 259 6.72 1.05 39.14
C LEU A 259 7.70 0.60 38.01
N ALA A 260 7.59 1.30 36.86
CA ALA A 260 8.60 1.74 35.86
C ALA A 260 9.52 0.76 35.06
N PHE A 261 9.52 0.99 33.73
CA PHE A 261 10.26 0.29 32.66
C PHE A 261 11.77 0.03 32.90
N PRO A 262 12.21 -1.24 33.00
CA PRO A 262 13.61 -1.60 33.26
C PRO A 262 14.37 -2.21 32.06
N PHE A 263 15.64 -2.58 32.29
CA PHE A 263 16.60 -3.11 31.32
C PHE A 263 16.29 -4.58 30.92
N ARG A 264 16.12 -4.84 29.62
CA ARG A 264 15.85 -6.18 29.04
C ARG A 264 17.00 -7.19 29.25
N ALA A 265 16.65 -8.46 29.45
CA ALA A 265 17.57 -9.60 29.54
C ALA A 265 16.94 -10.87 28.92
N VAL A 266 17.77 -11.84 28.52
CA VAL A 266 17.30 -13.15 28.01
C VAL A 266 17.58 -14.21 29.06
N ALA A 267 16.56 -14.99 29.42
CA ALA A 267 16.64 -16.08 30.37
C ALA A 267 16.66 -17.46 29.69
N THR A 268 17.04 -18.48 30.44
CA THR A 268 16.75 -19.90 30.11
C THR A 268 16.04 -20.55 31.28
N GLY A 269 15.06 -21.41 31.05
CA GLY A 269 14.30 -22.04 32.13
C GLY A 269 13.63 -23.35 31.77
N ASP A 270 13.53 -24.26 32.73
CA ASP A 270 12.83 -25.54 32.57
C ASP A 270 11.31 -25.33 32.80
N THR A 271 10.55 -25.28 31.71
CA THR A 271 9.09 -25.18 31.70
C THR A 271 8.41 -26.52 32.03
N ARG A 272 7.10 -26.53 32.33
CA ARG A 272 6.35 -27.75 32.67
C ARG A 272 6.12 -28.64 31.44
N TYR A 273 5.70 -28.08 30.31
CA TYR A 273 5.30 -28.85 29.11
C TYR A 273 6.33 -28.81 27.98
N ALA A 274 7.14 -27.76 27.90
CA ALA A 274 8.10 -27.58 26.80
C ALA A 274 9.56 -27.89 27.16
N GLY A 275 9.86 -28.24 28.42
CA GLY A 275 11.23 -28.44 28.89
C GLY A 275 12.04 -27.13 28.90
N ASN A 276 13.36 -27.21 28.68
CA ASN A 276 14.23 -26.03 28.75
C ASN A 276 14.00 -25.06 27.58
N ARG A 277 13.63 -23.81 27.86
CA ARG A 277 13.32 -22.76 26.87
C ARG A 277 14.00 -21.45 27.19
N SER A 278 14.18 -20.64 26.15
CA SER A 278 14.63 -19.25 26.27
C SER A 278 13.44 -18.31 26.14
N PHE A 279 13.39 -17.29 26.99
CA PHE A 279 12.35 -16.26 27.02
C PHE A 279 12.94 -14.96 27.55
N GLU A 280 12.29 -13.84 27.27
CA GLU A 280 12.75 -12.54 27.72
C GLU A 280 12.36 -12.28 29.18
N THR A 281 13.22 -11.58 29.90
CA THR A 281 13.00 -11.15 31.29
C THR A 281 13.52 -9.75 31.47
N THR A 282 13.32 -9.20 32.66
CA THR A 282 13.80 -7.86 32.97
C THR A 282 14.47 -7.81 34.34
N ILE A 283 15.57 -7.07 34.44
CA ILE A 283 16.27 -6.87 35.71
C ILE A 283 15.41 -6.03 36.65
N ASP A 284 15.20 -6.54 37.86
CA ASP A 284 14.59 -5.79 38.94
C ASP A 284 15.58 -4.79 39.55
N THR A 285 15.45 -3.52 39.14
CA THR A 285 16.30 -2.43 39.61
C THR A 285 16.04 -2.03 41.07
N SER A 286 14.99 -2.56 41.71
CA SER A 286 14.72 -2.36 43.13
C SER A 286 15.59 -3.25 44.02
N ASP A 287 16.16 -4.33 43.46
CA ASP A 287 17.19 -5.12 44.11
C ASP A 287 18.51 -4.33 44.16
N PRO A 288 19.02 -3.94 45.34
CA PRO A 288 20.28 -3.20 45.45
C PRO A 288 21.51 -3.98 44.95
N LEU A 289 21.37 -5.28 44.68
CA LEU A 289 22.41 -6.12 44.09
C LEU A 289 22.26 -6.32 42.57
N ASN A 290 21.14 -5.89 41.96
CA ASN A 290 20.76 -6.17 40.57
C ASN A 290 20.91 -7.66 40.21
N THR A 291 20.52 -8.53 41.12
CA THR A 291 20.59 -9.99 40.97
C THR A 291 19.23 -10.62 40.70
N ARG A 292 18.13 -9.88 40.80
CA ARG A 292 16.78 -10.41 40.53
C ARG A 292 16.29 -10.09 39.13
N TYR A 293 15.60 -11.04 38.51
CA TYR A 293 15.00 -10.90 37.18
C TYR A 293 13.52 -11.25 37.24
N SER A 294 12.63 -10.39 36.76
CA SER A 294 11.19 -10.65 36.68
C SER A 294 10.77 -11.23 35.33
N LEU A 295 9.66 -11.96 35.32
CA LEU A 295 8.92 -12.34 34.10
C LEU A 295 8.18 -11.15 33.47
N ASP A 296 8.91 -10.06 33.25
CA ASP A 296 8.52 -8.93 32.43
C ASP A 296 9.42 -8.96 31.19
N GLY A 297 8.89 -9.44 30.08
CA GLY A 297 9.61 -9.64 28.83
C GLY A 297 9.27 -8.57 27.80
N THR A 298 10.00 -8.59 26.68
CA THR A 298 9.64 -7.80 25.52
C THR A 298 9.83 -8.59 24.23
N ILE A 299 8.75 -8.80 23.52
CA ILE A 299 8.72 -9.51 22.26
C ILE A 299 9.12 -8.53 21.15
N ASP A 300 10.22 -8.83 20.47
CA ASP A 300 10.71 -8.06 19.33
C ASP A 300 10.22 -8.69 18.01
N LEU A 301 9.33 -7.96 17.34
CA LEU A 301 8.70 -8.35 16.09
C LEU A 301 9.33 -7.67 14.87
N SER A 302 10.47 -7.00 15.01
CA SER A 302 11.14 -6.26 13.92
C SER A 302 11.53 -7.13 12.72
N ALA A 303 11.64 -8.45 12.91
CA ALA A 303 11.84 -9.40 11.82
C ALA A 303 10.60 -9.61 10.94
N TYR A 304 9.40 -9.28 11.45
CA TYR A 304 8.11 -9.64 10.86
C TYR A 304 7.23 -8.42 10.53
N ILE A 305 7.34 -7.36 11.33
CA ILE A 305 6.51 -6.16 11.24
C ILE A 305 7.36 -4.98 10.75
N THR A 306 6.90 -4.30 9.69
CA THR A 306 7.62 -3.19 9.07
C THR A 306 7.38 -1.86 9.79
N ASP A 307 6.21 -1.66 10.39
CA ASP A 307 5.87 -0.44 11.15
C ASP A 307 6.63 -0.40 12.48
N PRO A 308 7.59 0.53 12.68
CA PRO A 308 8.38 0.62 13.90
C PRO A 308 7.55 0.82 15.17
N ALA A 309 6.36 1.42 15.08
CA ALA A 309 5.48 1.64 16.23
C ALA A 309 4.86 0.34 16.75
N LEU A 310 4.77 -0.68 15.89
CA LEU A 310 4.14 -1.96 16.18
C LEU A 310 5.15 -3.10 16.36
N GLN A 311 6.45 -2.83 16.31
CA GLN A 311 7.49 -3.87 16.40
C GLN A 311 7.73 -4.40 17.82
N ILE A 312 7.26 -3.71 18.85
CA ILE A 312 7.57 -4.05 20.25
C ILE A 312 6.28 -4.36 21.00
N VAL A 313 6.17 -5.59 21.50
CA VAL A 313 5.07 -6.01 22.36
C VAL A 313 5.60 -6.37 23.74
N LEU A 314 5.04 -5.76 24.78
CA LEU A 314 5.39 -6.09 26.16
C LEU A 314 4.69 -7.40 26.56
N ASN A 315 5.42 -8.28 27.25
CA ASN A 315 4.89 -9.53 27.77
C ASN A 315 5.08 -9.55 29.29
N GLU A 316 4.01 -9.74 30.04
CA GLU A 316 4.06 -9.70 31.51
C GLU A 316 3.40 -10.95 32.08
N THR A 317 4.09 -11.66 32.97
CA THR A 317 3.49 -12.77 33.72
C THR A 317 3.47 -12.47 35.21
N ARG A 318 2.30 -12.68 35.83
CA ARG A 318 2.04 -12.45 37.25
C ARG A 318 1.35 -13.66 37.89
N SER A 319 1.61 -13.88 39.16
CA SER A 319 0.94 -14.91 39.97
C SER A 319 -0.25 -14.32 40.74
N TYR A 320 -1.35 -15.05 40.86
CA TYR A 320 -2.42 -14.75 41.83
C TYR A 320 -2.25 -15.47 43.18
N ASP A 321 -1.17 -16.25 43.36
CA ASP A 321 -0.84 -17.01 44.58
C ASP A 321 -2.06 -17.81 45.10
N GLY A 322 -2.81 -18.45 44.19
CA GLY A 322 -3.91 -19.36 44.48
C GLY A 322 -5.23 -18.66 44.83
N VAL A 323 -5.31 -17.33 44.66
CA VAL A 323 -6.51 -16.54 44.91
C VAL A 323 -7.38 -16.49 43.66
N GLY A 324 -8.67 -16.86 43.78
CA GLY A 324 -9.66 -16.81 42.70
C GLY A 324 -10.91 -16.02 43.10
N GLY A 325 -11.75 -15.68 42.12
CA GLY A 325 -12.95 -14.83 42.34
C GLY A 325 -12.63 -13.34 42.56
N ALA A 326 -11.43 -12.91 42.22
CA ALA A 326 -10.97 -11.52 42.37
C ALA A 326 -10.96 -10.83 40.99
N PRO A 327 -11.32 -9.52 40.84
CA PRO A 327 -11.18 -8.77 39.60
C PRO A 327 -9.83 -8.99 38.90
N ILE A 328 -9.88 -9.57 37.71
CA ILE A 328 -8.69 -9.88 36.93
C ILE A 328 -8.33 -8.62 36.17
N ASN A 329 -7.11 -8.14 36.36
CA ASN A 329 -6.57 -6.92 35.77
C ASN A 329 -7.22 -5.59 36.24
N VAL A 330 -7.72 -5.53 37.48
CA VAL A 330 -8.36 -4.30 37.99
C VAL A 330 -7.61 -3.81 39.21
N GLY A 331 -7.32 -2.51 39.27
CA GLY A 331 -6.52 -1.96 40.35
C GLY A 331 -7.14 -2.30 41.70
N GLY A 332 -6.42 -3.10 42.50
CA GLY A 332 -6.84 -3.47 43.86
C GLY A 332 -6.65 -4.94 44.26
N ILE A 333 -6.22 -5.82 43.35
CA ILE A 333 -5.83 -7.20 43.71
C ILE A 333 -4.35 -7.38 43.49
N PRO A 334 -3.61 -7.86 44.50
CA PRO A 334 -2.19 -8.15 44.33
C PRO A 334 -2.05 -9.33 43.38
N SER A 335 -1.49 -9.06 42.20
CA SER A 335 -0.84 -10.06 41.38
C SER A 335 0.66 -9.89 41.58
N TYR A 336 1.37 -10.96 41.84
CA TYR A 336 2.75 -10.91 42.29
C TYR A 336 3.69 -11.10 41.10
N SER A 337 4.74 -10.27 41.05
CA SER A 337 5.88 -10.52 40.17
C SER A 337 6.58 -11.80 40.59
N ILE A 338 6.95 -12.60 39.59
CA ILE A 338 7.68 -13.85 39.76
C ILE A 338 9.13 -13.54 39.40
N TYR A 339 10.06 -13.83 40.33
CA TYR A 339 11.46 -13.39 40.23
C TYR A 339 12.42 -14.56 40.31
N ASP A 340 13.47 -14.51 39.48
CA ASP A 340 14.64 -15.35 39.66
C ASP A 340 15.50 -14.81 40.80
N GLY A 341 15.97 -15.68 41.68
CA GLY A 341 16.79 -15.33 42.83
C GLY A 341 16.02 -14.80 44.04
N PHE A 342 14.72 -15.08 44.17
CA PHE A 342 13.89 -14.63 45.28
C PHE A 342 13.42 -15.81 46.15
N SER A 343 14.30 -16.30 47.02
CA SER A 343 13.93 -17.43 47.89
C SER A 343 12.92 -17.07 48.99
N ARG A 344 11.72 -17.65 48.94
CA ARG A 344 10.66 -17.54 49.97
C ARG A 344 10.86 -18.57 51.10
N THR A 345 12.01 -18.50 51.77
CA THR A 345 12.36 -19.45 52.86
C THR A 345 11.37 -19.46 54.04
N GLU A 346 10.63 -18.38 54.25
CA GLU A 346 9.58 -18.29 55.28
C GLU A 346 8.31 -19.09 54.93
N GLU A 347 8.10 -19.38 53.65
CA GLU A 347 6.97 -20.16 53.09
C GLU A 347 7.32 -21.64 52.90
N GLY A 348 8.51 -22.06 53.35
CA GLY A 348 8.93 -23.47 53.36
C GLY A 348 9.74 -23.91 52.14
N GLN A 349 10.13 -22.97 51.25
CA GLN A 349 11.03 -23.27 50.14
C GLN A 349 12.37 -23.84 50.66
N THR A 350 12.71 -25.06 50.22
CA THR A 350 13.90 -25.79 50.70
C THR A 350 15.11 -25.64 49.78
N VAL A 351 14.89 -25.11 48.57
CA VAL A 351 15.89 -24.85 47.54
C VAL A 351 16.12 -23.33 47.48
N ILE A 352 17.37 -22.92 47.27
CA ILE A 352 17.73 -21.51 47.13
C ILE A 352 17.79 -21.21 45.63
N GLU A 353 16.91 -20.32 45.16
CA GLU A 353 17.01 -19.73 43.82
C GLU A 353 18.26 -18.85 43.72
N VAL A 354 18.97 -18.97 42.59
CA VAL A 354 20.14 -18.16 42.27
C VAL A 354 19.73 -17.19 41.19
N GLY A 355 19.76 -15.88 41.49
CA GLY A 355 19.41 -14.84 40.53
C GLY A 355 20.50 -14.64 39.47
N ASP A 356 20.62 -15.59 38.53
CA ASP A 356 21.55 -15.57 37.40
C ASP A 356 20.84 -15.63 36.03
N ASN A 357 19.52 -15.49 36.05
CA ASN A 357 18.59 -15.57 34.93
C ASN A 357 18.51 -16.96 34.28
N ASN A 358 18.86 -18.00 35.04
CA ASN A 358 18.71 -19.40 34.65
C ASN A 358 17.74 -20.09 35.63
N TRP A 359 16.57 -20.48 35.15
CA TRP A 359 15.50 -21.11 35.93
C TRP A 359 15.53 -22.63 35.76
N SER A 360 16.61 -23.29 36.19
CA SER A 360 16.69 -24.75 36.06
C SER A 360 15.77 -25.49 37.04
N ALA A 361 15.43 -26.73 36.69
CA ALA A 361 14.58 -27.61 37.50
C ALA A 361 15.12 -27.92 38.91
N ASP A 362 16.41 -27.64 39.13
CA ASP A 362 17.11 -27.82 40.39
C ASP A 362 17.12 -26.54 41.26
N GLU A 363 16.77 -25.37 40.71
CA GLU A 363 16.86 -24.09 41.42
C GLU A 363 15.54 -23.31 41.52
N HIS A 364 14.66 -23.37 40.51
CA HIS A 364 13.36 -22.70 40.58
C HIS A 364 12.44 -23.29 41.65
N TRP A 365 11.48 -22.52 42.17
CA TRP A 365 10.55 -23.07 43.14
C TRP A 365 9.63 -24.07 42.45
N ARG A 366 9.75 -25.34 42.90
CA ARG A 366 8.81 -26.39 42.56
C ARG A 366 8.49 -27.29 43.76
N ASN A 367 7.26 -27.23 44.24
CA ASN A 367 6.69 -28.22 45.13
C ASN A 367 6.66 -29.57 44.41
N ARG A 368 7.43 -30.53 44.93
CA ARG A 368 7.40 -31.93 44.46
C ARG A 368 6.45 -32.69 45.37
N PHE A 369 5.36 -33.19 44.81
CA PHE A 369 4.26 -33.87 45.52
C PHE A 369 4.63 -35.28 46.04
N ASP A 370 5.82 -35.43 46.62
CA ASP A 370 6.36 -36.70 47.12
C ASP A 370 5.76 -37.12 48.48
N THR A 371 5.00 -36.24 49.14
CA THR A 371 4.23 -36.54 50.35
C THR A 371 2.73 -36.19 50.21
N PHE A 372 1.84 -37.04 50.75
CA PHE A 372 0.38 -36.98 50.53
C PHE A 372 -0.36 -36.02 51.50
N ASN A 373 -0.14 -34.70 51.45
CA ASN A 373 -0.86 -33.73 52.29
C ASN A 373 -1.51 -32.56 51.49
N TYR A 374 -2.65 -32.80 50.83
CA TYR A 374 -3.51 -31.73 50.31
C TYR A 374 -4.37 -31.11 51.44
N PRO A 375 -4.60 -29.77 51.51
CA PRO A 375 -4.20 -28.70 50.58
C PRO A 375 -2.92 -27.96 50.99
N ALA A 376 -2.04 -28.57 51.80
CA ALA A 376 -0.82 -27.89 52.26
C ALA A 376 0.27 -27.85 51.17
N ASP A 377 0.30 -28.84 50.27
CA ASP A 377 1.17 -28.91 49.11
C ASP A 377 0.29 -28.81 47.84
N ASN A 378 0.37 -27.70 47.10
CA ASN A 378 -0.37 -27.43 45.85
C ASN A 378 0.56 -26.81 44.77
N GLU A 379 0.04 -26.61 43.56
CA GLU A 379 0.77 -26.08 42.39
C GLU A 379 1.02 -24.56 42.45
N THR A 380 0.44 -23.85 43.41
CA THR A 380 0.43 -22.37 43.50
C THR A 380 1.79 -21.70 43.63
N SER A 381 2.84 -22.44 43.99
CA SER A 381 4.20 -21.91 44.16
C SER A 381 5.16 -22.39 43.06
N ASN A 382 4.66 -23.00 41.99
CA ASN A 382 5.49 -23.66 41.00
C ASN A 382 5.79 -22.73 39.82
N ASP A 383 7.05 -22.29 39.73
CA ASP A 383 7.49 -21.34 38.71
C ASP A 383 7.40 -21.94 37.30
N ASP A 384 7.53 -23.26 37.14
CA ASP A 384 7.49 -23.93 35.84
C ASP A 384 6.20 -23.69 35.05
N ILE A 385 5.08 -23.43 35.75
CA ILE A 385 3.78 -23.03 35.20
C ILE A 385 3.83 -21.60 34.67
N ALA A 386 4.44 -20.69 35.43
CA ALA A 386 4.63 -19.29 35.03
C ALA A 386 5.56 -19.16 33.81
N LEU A 387 6.62 -19.98 33.76
CA LEU A 387 7.53 -20.02 32.63
C LEU A 387 6.83 -20.49 31.35
N ASP A 388 5.94 -21.48 31.44
CA ASP A 388 5.12 -21.93 30.29
C ASP A 388 4.21 -20.81 29.78
N ALA A 389 3.49 -20.12 30.68
CA ALA A 389 2.62 -19.02 30.28
C ALA A 389 3.42 -17.85 29.65
N HIS A 390 4.59 -17.53 30.22
CA HIS A 390 5.44 -16.45 29.71
C HIS A 390 5.98 -16.78 28.32
N TRP A 391 6.63 -17.94 28.17
CA TRP A 391 7.20 -18.39 26.91
C TRP A 391 6.10 -18.65 25.85
N GLY A 392 4.99 -19.27 26.24
CA GLY A 392 3.83 -19.50 25.38
C GLY A 392 3.30 -18.22 24.76
N ALA A 393 3.12 -17.16 25.56
CA ALA A 393 2.70 -15.86 25.07
C ALA A 393 3.71 -15.25 24.07
N GLU A 394 5.01 -15.39 24.30
CA GLU A 394 6.02 -14.92 23.33
C GLU A 394 5.87 -15.62 21.98
N ILE A 395 5.74 -16.94 22.00
CA ILE A 395 5.63 -17.76 20.78
C ILE A 395 4.31 -17.50 20.05
N VAL A 396 3.19 -17.41 20.75
CA VAL A 396 1.88 -17.15 20.13
C VAL A 396 1.90 -15.79 19.42
N ILE A 397 2.43 -14.76 20.06
CA ILE A 397 2.51 -13.41 19.46
C ILE A 397 3.51 -13.39 18.30
N GLN A 398 4.62 -14.11 18.41
CA GLN A 398 5.57 -14.29 17.32
C GLN A 398 4.93 -15.02 16.13
N TYR A 399 4.13 -16.07 16.36
CA TYR A 399 3.36 -16.77 15.32
C TYR A 399 2.43 -15.80 14.58
N TRP A 400 1.67 -14.97 15.30
CA TRP A 400 0.77 -14.00 14.68
C TRP A 400 1.52 -12.97 13.82
N ALA A 401 2.69 -12.52 14.27
CA ALA A 401 3.53 -11.60 13.51
C ALA A 401 4.15 -12.27 12.28
N ASP A 402 4.77 -13.43 12.47
CA ASP A 402 5.44 -14.18 11.42
C ASP A 402 4.45 -14.64 10.36
N VAL A 403 3.42 -15.38 10.75
CA VAL A 403 2.51 -16.05 9.82
C VAL A 403 1.50 -15.08 9.23
N HIS A 404 0.94 -14.14 10.01
CA HIS A 404 -0.17 -13.27 9.59
C HIS A 404 0.20 -11.79 9.45
N GLY A 405 1.43 -11.38 9.80
CA GLY A 405 1.83 -9.97 9.76
C GLY A 405 1.13 -9.12 10.83
N ARG A 406 0.70 -9.74 11.93
CA ARG A 406 -0.13 -9.10 12.97
C ARG A 406 0.68 -8.81 14.24
N SER A 407 0.64 -7.57 14.72
CA SER A 407 1.29 -7.19 15.99
C SER A 407 0.35 -7.26 17.18
N SER A 408 0.50 -8.31 17.99
CA SER A 408 -0.39 -8.64 19.13
C SER A 408 -1.82 -9.01 18.73
N TYR A 409 -2.67 -9.32 19.71
CA TYR A 409 -4.03 -9.82 19.50
C TYR A 409 -4.95 -8.80 18.80
N ASP A 410 -4.67 -7.49 18.90
CA ASP A 410 -5.48 -6.40 18.34
C ASP A 410 -4.86 -5.73 17.10
N ASN A 411 -3.65 -6.13 16.71
CA ASN A 411 -2.81 -5.50 15.69
C ASN A 411 -2.29 -4.10 16.05
N LEU A 412 -2.28 -3.73 17.34
CA LEU A 412 -1.84 -2.41 17.81
C LEU A 412 -0.59 -2.47 18.70
N GLY A 413 0.07 -3.63 18.76
CA GLY A 413 1.24 -3.83 19.63
C GLY A 413 0.89 -3.81 21.12
N THR A 414 -0.38 -4.04 21.47
CA THR A 414 -0.85 -4.01 22.85
C THR A 414 -0.13 -5.04 23.71
N LYS A 415 0.27 -4.62 24.92
CA LYS A 415 0.87 -5.48 25.94
C LYS A 415 0.02 -6.74 26.17
N VAL A 416 0.67 -7.88 26.25
CA VAL A 416 0.07 -9.14 26.68
C VAL A 416 0.39 -9.37 28.15
N THR A 417 -0.64 -9.64 28.94
CA THR A 417 -0.50 -9.99 30.35
C THR A 417 -1.06 -11.40 30.58
N ASN A 418 -0.31 -12.19 31.35
CA ASN A 418 -0.60 -13.56 31.72
C ASN A 418 -0.72 -13.65 33.23
N TYR A 419 -1.80 -14.25 33.71
CA TYR A 419 -2.00 -14.53 35.12
C TYR A 419 -2.01 -16.03 35.37
N VAL A 420 -1.14 -16.50 36.25
CA VAL A 420 -1.05 -17.91 36.64
C VAL A 420 -1.44 -18.10 38.10
N HIS A 421 -1.60 -19.34 38.53
CA HIS A 421 -2.04 -19.69 39.88
C HIS A 421 -3.37 -19.04 40.26
N TYR A 422 -4.29 -18.95 39.29
CA TYR A 422 -5.63 -18.40 39.51
C TYR A 422 -6.51 -19.41 40.23
N GLY A 423 -6.97 -19.05 41.43
CA GLY A 423 -7.84 -19.89 42.25
C GLY A 423 -7.17 -21.14 42.84
N ASP A 424 -7.85 -21.76 43.81
CA ASP A 424 -7.40 -23.03 44.39
C ASP A 424 -7.82 -24.18 43.47
N ALA A 425 -6.84 -24.75 42.76
CA ALA A 425 -7.00 -25.93 41.91
C ALA A 425 -8.10 -25.74 40.82
N TYR A 426 -8.09 -24.58 40.16
CA TYR A 426 -9.10 -24.18 39.18
C TYR A 426 -8.96 -24.95 37.86
N ASP A 427 -10.03 -25.63 37.45
CA ASP A 427 -10.12 -26.42 36.22
C ASP A 427 -10.50 -25.55 35.00
N ASN A 428 -9.87 -24.38 34.84
CA ASN A 428 -10.06 -23.59 33.62
C ASN A 428 -8.95 -22.56 33.30
N ALA A 429 -8.93 -22.13 32.04
CA ALA A 429 -8.23 -20.95 31.55
C ALA A 429 -9.24 -20.07 30.80
N PHE A 430 -8.93 -18.78 30.66
CA PHE A 430 -9.76 -17.88 29.85
C PHE A 430 -9.04 -16.58 29.48
N TRP A 431 -9.41 -16.03 28.32
CA TRP A 431 -9.25 -14.63 27.96
C TRP A 431 -10.31 -13.77 28.67
N ASN A 432 -9.88 -12.71 29.37
CA ASN A 432 -10.79 -11.83 30.11
C ASN A 432 -11.15 -10.53 29.39
N GLY A 433 -10.73 -10.37 28.14
CA GLY A 433 -10.83 -9.14 27.35
C GLY A 433 -9.54 -8.33 27.26
N THR A 434 -8.58 -8.54 28.16
CA THR A 434 -7.30 -7.82 28.20
C THR A 434 -6.09 -8.68 28.59
N ALA A 435 -6.31 -9.85 29.19
CA ALA A 435 -5.26 -10.74 29.68
C ALA A 435 -5.71 -12.21 29.63
N MET A 436 -4.73 -13.10 29.51
CA MET A 436 -4.91 -14.55 29.67
C MET A 436 -4.79 -14.92 31.15
N THR A 437 -5.66 -15.81 31.62
CA THR A 437 -5.66 -16.26 33.02
C THR A 437 -5.75 -17.78 33.07
N TYR A 438 -4.86 -18.39 33.85
CA TYR A 438 -4.66 -19.83 33.89
C TYR A 438 -4.84 -20.36 35.31
N GLY A 439 -5.70 -21.37 35.45
CA GLY A 439 -5.84 -22.16 36.65
C GLY A 439 -4.74 -23.21 36.78
N ASP A 440 -4.48 -23.62 38.03
CA ASP A 440 -3.54 -24.69 38.35
C ASP A 440 -4.11 -26.11 38.11
N GLY A 441 -5.41 -26.22 37.78
CA GLY A 441 -6.10 -27.49 37.58
C GLY A 441 -6.39 -28.25 38.89
N SER A 442 -7.41 -29.09 38.90
CA SER A 442 -7.81 -29.85 40.08
C SER A 442 -6.92 -31.07 40.35
N TYR A 443 -6.09 -31.46 39.38
CA TYR A 443 -5.08 -32.50 39.54
C TYR A 443 -3.79 -31.93 40.14
N GLN A 444 -3.63 -32.16 41.45
CA GLN A 444 -2.54 -31.59 42.24
C GLN A 444 -1.38 -32.60 42.41
N GLY A 445 -0.75 -32.98 41.30
CA GLY A 445 0.44 -33.82 41.26
C GLY A 445 0.35 -35.15 42.01
N GLY A 446 -0.80 -35.84 41.92
CA GLY A 446 -1.05 -37.12 42.56
C GLY A 446 -1.50 -37.07 44.03
N THR A 447 -1.55 -35.88 44.64
CA THR A 447 -2.20 -35.67 45.96
C THR A 447 -3.72 -35.60 45.86
N ASN A 448 -4.23 -35.16 44.70
CA ASN A 448 -5.60 -35.35 44.25
C ASN A 448 -5.65 -36.13 42.92
N PRO A 449 -5.45 -37.46 42.92
CA PRO A 449 -5.36 -38.25 41.69
C PRO A 449 -6.70 -38.44 40.97
N ASN A 450 -7.79 -37.83 41.46
CA ASN A 450 -9.10 -37.82 40.79
C ASN A 450 -9.44 -36.44 40.21
N GLY A 451 -8.49 -35.50 40.20
CA GLY A 451 -8.64 -34.22 39.51
C GLY A 451 -8.75 -34.40 37.99
N SER A 452 -9.28 -33.39 37.32
CA SER A 452 -9.54 -33.41 35.88
C SER A 452 -8.37 -32.88 35.08
N PHE A 453 -7.79 -31.75 35.49
CA PHE A 453 -6.75 -31.07 34.71
C PHE A 453 -5.49 -30.80 35.54
N ALA A 454 -4.34 -30.91 34.86
CA ALA A 454 -3.07 -30.33 35.28
C ALA A 454 -3.09 -28.78 35.06
N PRO A 455 -2.02 -28.05 35.41
CA PRO A 455 -1.95 -26.60 35.16
C PRO A 455 -2.24 -26.26 33.69
N LEU A 456 -3.18 -25.34 33.44
CA LEU A 456 -3.74 -25.10 32.11
C LEU A 456 -2.89 -24.16 31.25
N THR A 457 -1.56 -24.31 31.28
CA THR A 457 -0.59 -23.45 30.57
C THR A 457 0.05 -24.14 29.37
N SER A 458 -0.58 -25.17 28.81
CA SER A 458 -0.09 -25.81 27.58
C SER A 458 -0.16 -24.84 26.38
N MET A 459 0.65 -25.10 25.36
CA MET A 459 0.83 -24.19 24.22
C MET A 459 -0.47 -23.96 23.46
N ASP A 460 -1.23 -25.03 23.24
CA ASP A 460 -2.55 -25.00 22.63
C ASP A 460 -3.56 -24.17 23.42
N VAL A 461 -3.60 -24.27 24.75
CA VAL A 461 -4.46 -23.43 25.60
C VAL A 461 -4.04 -21.97 25.49
N CYS A 462 -2.74 -21.64 25.52
CA CYS A 462 -2.27 -20.28 25.30
C CYS A 462 -2.69 -19.73 23.92
N GLY A 463 -2.54 -20.54 22.87
CA GLY A 463 -2.98 -20.21 21.50
C GLY A 463 -4.50 -20.00 21.40
N HIS A 464 -5.28 -20.85 22.08
CA HIS A 464 -6.74 -20.78 22.16
C HIS A 464 -7.20 -19.47 22.81
N GLU A 465 -6.62 -19.10 23.96
CA GLU A 465 -7.02 -17.88 24.67
C GLU A 465 -6.70 -16.59 23.91
N ILE A 466 -5.53 -16.49 23.26
CA ILE A 466 -5.25 -15.38 22.35
C ILE A 466 -6.19 -15.41 21.14
N GLY A 467 -6.60 -16.59 20.67
CA GLY A 467 -7.60 -16.75 19.62
C GLY A 467 -8.89 -15.97 19.89
N HIS A 468 -9.40 -16.02 21.13
CA HIS A 468 -10.54 -15.19 21.54
C HIS A 468 -10.26 -13.68 21.49
N GLY A 469 -9.06 -13.26 21.89
CA GLY A 469 -8.60 -11.87 21.80
C GLY A 469 -8.54 -11.38 20.35
N VAL A 470 -8.04 -12.22 19.44
CA VAL A 470 -8.01 -11.94 18.00
C VAL A 470 -9.41 -11.84 17.43
N CYS A 471 -10.29 -12.80 17.74
CA CYS A 471 -11.69 -12.79 17.29
C CYS A 471 -12.41 -11.50 17.72
N SER A 472 -12.22 -11.07 18.97
CA SER A 472 -12.79 -9.81 19.49
C SER A 472 -12.30 -8.56 18.75
N ALA A 473 -11.11 -8.62 18.15
CA ALA A 473 -10.52 -7.51 17.39
C ALA A 473 -10.83 -7.57 15.88
N THR A 474 -11.34 -8.69 15.36
CA THR A 474 -11.58 -8.97 13.93
C THR A 474 -13.07 -9.08 13.60
N SER A 475 -13.65 -10.26 13.83
CA SER A 475 -15.02 -10.67 13.48
C SER A 475 -16.04 -10.30 14.54
N ASP A 476 -15.57 -10.19 15.79
CA ASP A 476 -16.37 -9.92 16.98
C ASP A 476 -17.57 -10.89 17.07
N LEU A 477 -17.30 -12.19 16.85
CA LEU A 477 -18.33 -13.22 16.84
C LEU A 477 -19.01 -13.29 18.21
N VAL A 478 -20.32 -13.01 18.23
CA VAL A 478 -21.16 -13.10 19.41
C VAL A 478 -21.06 -14.50 19.98
N TYR A 479 -20.82 -14.60 21.29
CA TYR A 479 -20.53 -15.86 21.94
C TYR A 479 -21.79 -16.64 22.32
N ALA A 480 -22.56 -16.98 21.30
CA ALA A 480 -23.75 -17.79 21.37
C ALA A 480 -23.99 -18.50 20.04
N ARG A 481 -24.66 -19.66 20.08
CA ARG A 481 -25.16 -20.35 18.87
C ARG A 481 -24.00 -20.67 17.90
N GLU A 482 -24.24 -20.59 16.60
CA GLU A 482 -23.21 -20.88 15.59
C GLU A 482 -22.05 -19.86 15.58
N SER A 483 -22.29 -18.58 15.87
CA SER A 483 -21.21 -17.59 15.93
C SER A 483 -20.26 -17.88 17.09
N GLY A 484 -20.80 -18.27 18.26
CA GLY A 484 -19.99 -18.71 19.39
C GLY A 484 -19.28 -20.03 19.12
N ALA A 485 -19.92 -20.97 18.43
CA ALA A 485 -19.28 -22.21 18.02
C ALA A 485 -18.12 -21.98 17.04
N MET A 486 -18.23 -20.98 16.16
CA MET A 486 -17.11 -20.56 15.31
C MET A 486 -16.04 -19.84 16.11
N ASN A 487 -16.39 -19.03 17.12
CA ASN A 487 -15.43 -18.39 18.02
C ASN A 487 -14.54 -19.45 18.71
N GLU A 488 -15.16 -20.47 19.32
CA GLU A 488 -14.46 -21.64 19.87
C GLU A 488 -13.63 -22.39 18.83
N GLY A 489 -14.21 -22.67 17.66
CA GLY A 489 -13.53 -23.42 16.61
C GLY A 489 -12.33 -22.67 16.02
N PHE A 490 -12.38 -21.35 15.91
CA PHE A 490 -11.24 -20.54 15.48
C PHE A 490 -10.14 -20.56 16.55
N SER A 491 -10.48 -20.41 17.83
CA SER A 491 -9.51 -20.56 18.92
C SER A 491 -8.81 -21.92 18.90
N ASP A 492 -9.54 -23.02 18.65
CA ASP A 492 -8.95 -24.37 18.45
C ASP A 492 -8.07 -24.46 17.20
N ILE A 493 -8.47 -23.82 16.09
CA ILE A 493 -7.64 -23.74 14.87
C ILE A 493 -6.32 -23.01 15.17
N TRP A 494 -6.37 -21.91 15.91
CA TRP A 494 -5.16 -21.14 16.26
C TRP A 494 -4.28 -21.90 17.23
N ALA A 495 -4.85 -22.62 18.19
CA ALA A 495 -4.12 -23.56 19.04
C ALA A 495 -3.34 -24.60 18.22
N ALA A 496 -4.02 -25.29 17.30
CA ALA A 496 -3.41 -26.28 16.41
C ALA A 496 -2.32 -25.69 15.50
N ALA A 497 -2.55 -24.49 14.96
CA ALA A 497 -1.61 -23.79 14.10
C ALA A 497 -0.34 -23.40 14.86
N VAL A 498 -0.47 -22.87 16.08
CA VAL A 498 0.66 -22.50 16.94
C VAL A 498 1.48 -23.73 17.34
N GLU A 499 0.84 -24.83 17.73
CA GLU A 499 1.58 -26.07 18.05
C GLU A 499 2.36 -26.59 16.84
N ASN A 500 1.73 -26.59 15.66
CA ASN A 500 2.43 -26.95 14.43
C ASN A 500 3.58 -25.98 14.12
N TYR A 501 3.39 -24.68 14.34
CA TYR A 501 4.46 -23.68 14.20
C TYR A 501 5.64 -23.98 15.12
N VAL A 502 5.39 -24.36 16.38
CA VAL A 502 6.43 -24.80 17.31
C VAL A 502 7.14 -26.05 16.78
N LEU A 503 6.39 -27.08 16.36
CA LEU A 503 6.97 -28.33 15.87
C LEU A 503 7.83 -28.14 14.61
N VAL A 504 7.44 -27.22 13.71
CA VAL A 504 8.14 -26.98 12.44
C VAL A 504 9.33 -26.05 12.62
N ASN A 505 9.16 -24.96 13.37
CA ASN A 505 10.11 -23.84 13.39
C ASN A 505 10.98 -23.79 14.65
N ILE A 506 10.56 -24.42 15.75
CA ILE A 506 11.20 -24.28 17.06
C ILE A 506 11.76 -25.62 17.54
N ASP A 507 10.91 -26.62 17.81
CA ASP A 507 11.33 -27.92 18.35
C ASP A 507 10.36 -29.05 17.99
N ALA A 508 10.72 -29.81 16.96
CA ALA A 508 9.98 -30.99 16.49
C ALA A 508 9.99 -32.18 17.47
N THR A 509 10.73 -32.11 18.58
CA THR A 509 10.82 -33.20 19.56
C THR A 509 9.77 -33.09 20.67
N LEU A 510 9.06 -31.96 20.73
CA LEU A 510 7.98 -31.77 21.67
C LEU A 510 6.83 -32.73 21.41
N PRO A 511 6.21 -33.30 22.45
CA PRO A 511 5.12 -34.26 22.32
C PRO A 511 3.79 -33.53 22.14
N TYR A 512 3.71 -32.61 21.16
CA TYR A 512 2.47 -31.92 20.81
C TYR A 512 1.70 -32.73 19.78
N ASP A 513 0.39 -32.82 19.94
CA ASP A 513 -0.52 -33.33 18.92
C ASP A 513 -1.48 -32.22 18.49
N PRO A 514 -1.18 -31.48 17.40
CA PRO A 514 -2.00 -30.35 16.93
C PRO A 514 -3.47 -30.65 16.65
N TRP A 515 -3.90 -31.92 16.71
CA TRP A 515 -5.29 -32.33 16.51
C TRP A 515 -6.02 -32.68 17.81
N GLY A 516 -5.36 -32.65 18.96
CA GLY A 516 -5.96 -32.76 20.28
C GLY A 516 -5.90 -31.42 21.01
N ILE A 517 -7.04 -30.93 21.52
CA ILE A 517 -7.10 -29.69 22.30
C ILE A 517 -7.13 -30.05 23.78
N GLY A 518 -6.18 -29.51 24.54
CA GLY A 518 -5.87 -29.73 25.95
C GLY A 518 -5.49 -31.18 26.26
N GLU A 519 -4.84 -31.86 25.32
CA GLU A 519 -4.37 -33.24 25.44
C GLU A 519 -3.17 -33.38 26.39
N GLN A 520 -2.38 -32.31 26.56
CA GLN A 520 -1.27 -32.27 27.52
C GLN A 520 -1.73 -32.11 28.98
N ILE A 521 -2.92 -31.56 29.19
CA ILE A 521 -3.43 -31.17 30.52
C ILE A 521 -4.53 -32.08 31.05
N ASP A 522 -5.10 -32.98 30.23
CA ASP A 522 -6.18 -33.88 30.66
C ASP A 522 -5.66 -35.06 31.49
N GLU A 523 -5.85 -34.98 32.80
CA GLU A 523 -5.37 -35.97 33.77
C GLU A 523 -6.40 -37.08 34.04
N ARG A 524 -7.58 -37.04 33.39
CA ARG A 524 -8.64 -38.06 33.57
C ARG A 524 -8.23 -39.42 32.99
N ASP A 525 -7.18 -39.47 32.20
CA ASP A 525 -6.56 -40.70 31.72
C ASP A 525 -5.42 -41.22 32.60
N GLY A 526 -5.09 -40.50 33.69
CA GLY A 526 -4.02 -40.83 34.62
C GLY A 526 -2.64 -40.31 34.20
N GLY A 527 -2.60 -39.21 33.45
CA GLY A 527 -1.36 -38.53 33.06
C GLY A 527 -0.64 -39.23 31.92
N LEU A 528 -1.40 -39.80 30.98
CA LEU A 528 -0.80 -40.40 29.79
C LEU A 528 -0.21 -39.29 28.92
N ALA A 529 0.98 -39.55 28.37
CA ALA A 529 1.57 -38.62 27.42
C ALA A 529 0.67 -38.48 26.16
N PRO A 530 0.60 -37.26 25.57
CA PRO A 530 -0.01 -37.02 24.27
C PRO A 530 0.42 -38.05 23.20
N GLY A 531 -0.50 -38.38 22.29
CA GLY A 531 -0.24 -39.34 21.21
C GLY A 531 -0.25 -40.82 21.64
N SER A 532 -0.74 -41.13 22.85
CA SER A 532 -1.01 -42.52 23.28
C SER A 532 -2.38 -42.99 22.79
N ALA A 533 -2.55 -44.29 22.51
CA ALA A 533 -3.85 -44.82 22.07
C ALA A 533 -4.99 -44.68 23.09
N GLU A 534 -4.65 -44.45 24.36
CA GLU A 534 -5.61 -44.26 25.45
C GLU A 534 -5.60 -42.82 26.00
N SER A 535 -4.79 -41.91 25.43
CA SER A 535 -4.76 -40.51 25.88
C SER A 535 -6.08 -39.82 25.56
N ARG A 536 -6.42 -38.83 26.38
CA ARG A 536 -7.59 -37.98 26.21
C ARG A 536 -7.19 -36.58 25.76
N ALA A 537 -8.17 -35.89 25.21
CA ALA A 537 -8.15 -34.45 24.93
C ALA A 537 -9.54 -33.92 25.30
N LEU A 538 -9.68 -32.62 25.55
CA LEU A 538 -10.99 -31.99 25.70
C LEU A 538 -11.78 -32.11 24.40
N ARG A 539 -11.12 -31.85 23.27
CA ARG A 539 -11.69 -31.96 21.92
C ARG A 539 -10.68 -32.59 20.97
N TRP A 540 -11.18 -33.28 19.95
CA TRP A 540 -10.38 -33.82 18.86
C TRP A 540 -10.79 -33.14 17.56
N MET A 541 -9.85 -32.55 16.83
CA MET A 541 -10.15 -31.87 15.57
C MET A 541 -10.24 -32.84 14.38
N ASP A 542 -9.45 -33.90 14.40
CA ASP A 542 -9.43 -34.91 13.34
C ASP A 542 -10.58 -35.94 13.49
N ASP A 543 -11.00 -36.25 14.72
CA ASP A 543 -12.15 -37.11 15.06
C ASP A 543 -13.01 -36.54 16.20
N PRO A 544 -13.80 -35.46 15.97
CA PRO A 544 -14.60 -34.80 17.02
C PRO A 544 -15.55 -35.74 17.79
N LYS A 545 -16.09 -36.77 17.11
CA LYS A 545 -17.00 -37.75 17.71
C LYS A 545 -16.37 -38.53 18.86
N ALA A 546 -15.04 -38.67 18.89
CA ALA A 546 -14.34 -39.35 19.97
C ALA A 546 -14.45 -38.62 21.31
N ALA A 547 -14.57 -37.28 21.28
CA ALA A 547 -14.83 -36.42 22.44
C ALA A 547 -16.34 -36.20 22.71
N GLY A 548 -17.20 -36.56 21.75
CA GLY A 548 -18.64 -36.37 21.84
C GLY A 548 -19.15 -35.14 21.09
N ASP A 549 -18.32 -34.56 20.23
CA ASP A 549 -18.66 -33.40 19.40
C ASP A 549 -19.10 -33.82 17.99
N PRO A 550 -19.91 -33.01 17.27
CA PRO A 550 -20.24 -33.21 15.87
C PRO A 550 -19.03 -32.94 14.95
N ASP A 551 -18.86 -33.79 13.94
CA ASP A 551 -17.96 -33.54 12.81
C ASP A 551 -18.70 -33.09 11.53
N THR A 552 -20.05 -33.15 11.57
CA THR A 552 -20.96 -32.84 10.47
C THR A 552 -22.07 -31.91 10.95
N TYR A 553 -22.30 -30.82 10.22
CA TYR A 553 -23.37 -29.84 10.50
C TYR A 553 -24.75 -30.52 10.52
N GLY A 554 -25.45 -30.42 11.66
CA GLY A 554 -26.74 -31.10 11.87
C GLY A 554 -26.66 -32.63 11.99
N GLY A 555 -25.46 -33.19 12.11
CA GLY A 555 -25.19 -34.63 12.20
C GLY A 555 -25.31 -35.21 13.61
N ASP A 556 -24.60 -36.31 13.85
CA ASP A 556 -24.54 -36.92 15.18
C ASP A 556 -23.85 -35.96 16.17
N ASN A 557 -24.30 -35.97 17.43
CA ASN A 557 -23.84 -35.06 18.50
C ASN A 557 -24.14 -33.55 18.32
N TRP A 558 -24.74 -33.14 17.21
CA TRP A 558 -25.12 -31.74 16.98
C TRP A 558 -26.08 -31.20 18.05
N GLN A 559 -25.77 -30.01 18.59
CA GLN A 559 -26.66 -29.27 19.48
C GLN A 559 -27.42 -28.22 18.69
N GLU A 560 -28.75 -28.18 18.81
CA GLU A 560 -29.58 -27.21 18.08
C GLU A 560 -29.24 -25.76 18.49
N PRO A 561 -28.66 -24.92 17.60
CA PRO A 561 -28.25 -23.55 17.95
C PRO A 561 -29.46 -22.63 18.20
N GLU A 562 -30.64 -23.02 17.72
CA GLU A 562 -31.91 -22.33 17.98
C GLU A 562 -32.54 -22.79 19.30
N CYS A 563 -31.75 -22.72 20.39
CA CYS A 563 -32.08 -23.30 21.69
C CYS A 563 -32.94 -22.41 22.63
N GLY A 564 -33.31 -21.21 22.17
CA GLY A 564 -33.98 -20.19 22.99
C GLY A 564 -32.98 -19.16 23.52
N GLU A 565 -33.08 -18.80 24.80
CA GLU A 565 -32.14 -17.88 25.46
C GLU A 565 -30.78 -18.57 25.66
N PRO A 566 -29.68 -18.02 25.11
CA PRO A 566 -28.33 -18.51 25.40
C PRO A 566 -28.00 -18.29 26.88
N THR A 567 -27.48 -19.33 27.54
CA THR A 567 -27.10 -19.28 28.96
C THR A 567 -25.88 -20.17 29.20
N LEU A 568 -25.15 -19.96 30.29
CA LEU A 568 -24.05 -20.86 30.67
C LEU A 568 -24.53 -22.32 30.81
N ALA A 569 -25.74 -22.52 31.36
CA ALA A 569 -26.30 -23.86 31.60
C ALA A 569 -26.61 -24.66 30.33
N ASN A 570 -26.73 -24.00 29.16
CA ASN A 570 -26.94 -24.66 27.88
C ASN A 570 -25.75 -24.46 26.94
N ASP A 571 -24.57 -24.18 27.49
CA ASP A 571 -23.35 -23.94 26.72
C ASP A 571 -23.51 -22.84 25.67
N GLN A 572 -24.24 -21.77 26.01
CA GLN A 572 -24.59 -20.69 25.11
C GLN A 572 -25.22 -21.18 23.79
N CYS A 573 -26.06 -22.23 23.87
CA CYS A 573 -26.58 -23.01 22.74
C CYS A 573 -25.53 -23.84 21.97
N GLY A 574 -24.60 -24.49 22.70
CA GLY A 574 -23.69 -25.52 22.19
C GLY A 574 -22.43 -24.99 21.50
N VAL A 575 -21.82 -23.92 22.03
CA VAL A 575 -20.63 -23.30 21.41
C VAL A 575 -19.42 -24.25 21.42
N HIS A 576 -19.14 -24.93 22.52
CA HIS A 576 -18.00 -25.86 22.60
C HIS A 576 -18.27 -27.18 21.87
N THR A 577 -19.54 -27.59 21.81
CA THR A 577 -19.92 -28.81 21.09
C THR A 577 -19.85 -28.57 19.59
N ASN A 578 -20.57 -27.58 19.07
CA ASN A 578 -20.71 -27.39 17.62
C ASN A 578 -19.42 -26.88 16.93
N SER A 579 -18.42 -26.42 17.69
CA SER A 579 -17.09 -26.05 17.16
C SER A 579 -16.40 -27.21 16.45
N GLY A 580 -16.73 -28.47 16.80
CA GLY A 580 -16.24 -29.68 16.15
C GLY A 580 -16.41 -29.68 14.61
N VAL A 581 -17.43 -29.01 14.09
CA VAL A 581 -17.65 -28.84 12.63
C VAL A 581 -16.54 -28.00 11.99
N LEU A 582 -16.14 -26.90 12.62
CA LEU A 582 -15.06 -26.04 12.12
C LEU A 582 -13.70 -26.70 12.30
N ASN A 583 -13.51 -27.39 13.43
CA ASN A 583 -12.30 -28.15 13.74
C ASN A 583 -12.05 -29.23 12.68
N LYS A 584 -13.08 -30.02 12.37
CA LYS A 584 -13.01 -31.04 11.32
C LYS A 584 -12.76 -30.44 9.95
N TRP A 585 -13.40 -29.31 9.64
CA TRP A 585 -13.19 -28.60 8.37
C TRP A 585 -11.72 -28.19 8.19
N PHE A 586 -11.11 -27.59 9.21
CA PHE A 586 -9.73 -27.17 9.16
C PHE A 586 -8.76 -28.35 9.06
N TYR A 587 -8.99 -29.43 9.83
CA TYR A 587 -8.24 -30.68 9.68
C TYR A 587 -8.26 -31.18 8.23
N LEU A 588 -9.44 -31.23 7.59
CA LEU A 588 -9.58 -31.69 6.22
C LEU A 588 -8.87 -30.77 5.22
N LEU A 589 -8.85 -29.46 5.44
CA LEU A 589 -8.06 -28.55 4.61
C LEU A 589 -6.56 -28.80 4.74
N VAL A 590 -6.07 -28.97 5.97
CA VAL A 590 -4.64 -29.16 6.22
C VAL A 590 -4.16 -30.54 5.78
N LYS A 591 -4.85 -31.61 6.18
CA LYS A 591 -4.40 -33.02 6.01
C LYS A 591 -5.00 -33.73 4.81
N GLY A 592 -6.15 -33.26 4.32
CA GLY A 592 -6.96 -34.00 3.35
C GLY A 592 -7.78 -35.12 3.98
N SER A 593 -8.67 -35.72 3.18
CA SER A 593 -9.53 -36.84 3.58
C SER A 593 -8.79 -38.18 3.52
N GLY A 594 -9.38 -39.20 4.13
CA GLY A 594 -8.88 -40.59 4.11
C GLY A 594 -7.56 -40.82 4.87
N GLN A 595 -7.09 -39.83 5.63
CA GLN A 595 -5.85 -39.94 6.41
C GLN A 595 -6.06 -40.73 7.70
N ALA A 596 -4.98 -41.35 8.20
CA ALA A 596 -4.98 -41.91 9.54
C ALA A 596 -5.08 -40.79 10.58
N TYR A 597 -5.92 -41.00 11.59
CA TYR A 597 -6.04 -40.07 12.71
C TYR A 597 -4.85 -40.22 13.67
N SER A 598 -4.57 -39.16 14.42
CA SER A 598 -3.59 -39.27 15.50
C SER A 598 -4.11 -40.23 16.59
N PRO A 599 -3.24 -40.93 17.33
CA PRO A 599 -3.70 -41.84 18.38
C PRO A 599 -4.46 -41.11 19.48
N GLY A 600 -5.55 -41.70 19.96
CA GLY A 600 -6.32 -41.17 21.07
C GLY A 600 -7.49 -42.08 21.43
N ARG A 601 -7.99 -41.93 22.66
CA ARG A 601 -9.03 -42.79 23.20
C ARG A 601 -10.32 -42.68 22.40
N SER A 602 -10.89 -43.82 22.05
CA SER A 602 -12.15 -43.94 21.29
C SER A 602 -12.11 -43.40 19.86
N LYS A 603 -10.96 -42.95 19.35
CA LYS A 603 -10.83 -42.49 17.98
C LYS A 603 -10.93 -43.64 16.98
N ALA A 604 -11.51 -43.37 15.82
CA ALA A 604 -11.38 -44.24 14.66
C ALA A 604 -9.92 -44.31 14.19
N SER A 605 -9.58 -45.31 13.37
CA SER A 605 -8.21 -45.44 12.85
C SER A 605 -7.87 -44.41 11.77
N SER A 606 -8.89 -43.91 11.06
CA SER A 606 -8.74 -43.02 9.91
C SER A 606 -10.07 -42.40 9.54
N ASP A 607 -10.01 -41.32 8.78
CA ASP A 607 -11.14 -40.72 8.09
C ASP A 607 -11.78 -41.70 7.11
N ASP A 608 -13.10 -41.88 7.21
CA ASP A 608 -13.86 -42.85 6.41
C ASP A 608 -14.44 -42.25 5.12
N GLU A 609 -14.22 -40.95 4.91
CA GLU A 609 -14.64 -40.17 3.73
C GLU A 609 -16.16 -40.13 3.52
N VAL A 610 -16.94 -40.31 4.60
CA VAL A 610 -18.40 -40.28 4.57
C VAL A 610 -18.92 -39.47 5.75
N ASN A 611 -19.72 -38.44 5.46
CA ASN A 611 -20.32 -37.63 6.53
C ASN A 611 -21.64 -38.22 7.04
N ASP A 612 -22.22 -37.64 8.09
CA ASP A 612 -23.41 -38.19 8.76
C ASP A 612 -24.68 -38.17 7.90
N VAL A 613 -24.69 -37.38 6.82
CA VAL A 613 -25.77 -37.38 5.82
C VAL A 613 -25.54 -38.38 4.68
N LEU A 614 -24.56 -39.28 4.83
CA LEU A 614 -24.20 -40.38 3.93
C LEU A 614 -23.65 -39.93 2.57
N ASN A 615 -23.10 -38.72 2.52
CA ASN A 615 -22.43 -38.21 1.33
C ASN A 615 -20.94 -38.57 1.39
N SER A 616 -20.44 -39.22 0.34
CA SER A 616 -19.01 -39.41 0.17
C SER A 616 -18.34 -38.11 -0.24
N TYR A 617 -17.19 -37.81 0.34
CA TYR A 617 -16.38 -36.63 0.01
C TYR A 617 -14.94 -37.03 -0.31
N GLN A 618 -14.21 -36.12 -0.94
CA GLN A 618 -12.77 -36.25 -1.12
C GLN A 618 -12.13 -34.87 -1.00
N VAL A 619 -11.12 -34.75 -0.15
CA VAL A 619 -10.37 -33.52 0.07
C VAL A 619 -8.88 -33.80 -0.08
N ILE A 620 -8.24 -33.11 -1.01
CA ILE A 620 -6.78 -33.03 -1.14
C ILE A 620 -6.29 -31.95 -0.19
N SER A 621 -5.21 -32.27 0.53
CA SER A 621 -4.51 -31.37 1.45
C SER A 621 -4.05 -30.08 0.75
N LEU A 622 -4.26 -28.94 1.41
CA LEU A 622 -3.65 -27.65 1.08
C LEU A 622 -2.42 -27.33 1.95
N GLY A 623 -2.26 -28.03 3.08
CA GLY A 623 -1.23 -27.74 4.09
C GLY A 623 -1.56 -26.53 4.96
N TYR A 624 -0.80 -26.34 6.04
CA TYR A 624 -1.00 -25.27 7.01
C TYR A 624 -0.86 -23.87 6.39
N ASP A 625 0.20 -23.61 5.61
CA ASP A 625 0.49 -22.30 5.03
C ASP A 625 -0.70 -21.66 4.29
N LYS A 626 -1.47 -22.46 3.55
CA LYS A 626 -2.67 -21.98 2.84
C LYS A 626 -3.92 -22.04 3.71
N ALA A 627 -4.09 -23.13 4.46
CA ALA A 627 -5.29 -23.33 5.28
C ALA A 627 -5.44 -22.24 6.36
N GLU A 628 -4.34 -21.86 7.03
CA GLU A 628 -4.35 -20.83 8.07
C GLU A 628 -4.68 -19.45 7.50
N GLN A 629 -4.16 -19.11 6.31
CA GLN A 629 -4.53 -17.87 5.64
C GLN A 629 -6.00 -17.87 5.24
N ILE A 630 -6.50 -18.95 4.66
CA ILE A 630 -7.92 -19.06 4.27
C ILE A 630 -8.85 -18.97 5.50
N ALA A 631 -8.48 -19.62 6.60
CA ALA A 631 -9.24 -19.56 7.85
C ALA A 631 -9.24 -18.14 8.43
N PHE A 632 -8.08 -17.49 8.53
CA PHE A 632 -7.96 -16.19 9.20
C PHE A 632 -8.61 -15.07 8.38
N GLN A 633 -8.42 -15.06 7.07
CA GLN A 633 -9.05 -14.05 6.22
C GLN A 633 -10.55 -14.28 6.08
N GLY A 634 -10.97 -15.55 6.09
CA GLY A 634 -12.39 -15.91 6.23
C GLY A 634 -12.98 -15.36 7.53
N GLU A 635 -12.31 -15.56 8.67
CA GLU A 635 -12.69 -15.00 9.97
C GLU A 635 -12.82 -13.48 9.90
N ILE A 636 -11.80 -12.76 9.41
CA ILE A 636 -11.85 -11.29 9.31
C ILE A 636 -13.06 -10.84 8.48
N MET A 637 -13.44 -11.57 7.43
CA MET A 637 -14.61 -11.26 6.62
C MET A 637 -15.96 -11.55 7.30
N LEU A 638 -16.00 -12.28 8.42
CA LEU A 638 -17.25 -12.57 9.12
C LEU A 638 -17.83 -11.34 9.83
N THR A 639 -19.14 -11.37 9.99
CA THR A 639 -19.92 -10.46 10.84
C THR A 639 -20.24 -11.14 12.16
N ALA A 640 -20.58 -10.35 13.18
CA ALA A 640 -20.73 -10.82 14.56
C ALA A 640 -21.74 -11.98 14.74
N ASN A 641 -22.79 -12.05 13.92
CA ASN A 641 -23.79 -13.13 13.95
C ASN A 641 -23.68 -14.12 12.79
N ALA A 642 -22.48 -14.27 12.21
CA ALA A 642 -22.24 -15.21 11.13
C ALA A 642 -22.62 -16.64 11.53
N LYS A 643 -23.09 -17.42 10.55
CA LYS A 643 -23.32 -18.87 10.64
C LYS A 643 -22.25 -19.62 9.87
N PHE A 644 -22.12 -20.94 10.02
CA PHE A 644 -21.12 -21.73 9.29
C PHE A 644 -21.23 -21.55 7.75
N LYS A 645 -22.45 -21.33 7.25
CA LYS A 645 -22.70 -21.01 5.83
C LYS A 645 -22.02 -19.73 5.36
N ASP A 646 -21.93 -18.72 6.24
CA ASP A 646 -21.36 -17.42 5.93
C ASP A 646 -19.83 -17.51 5.93
N MET A 647 -19.25 -18.30 6.86
CA MET A 647 -17.82 -18.61 6.85
C MET A 647 -17.42 -19.41 5.61
N ARG A 648 -18.25 -20.37 5.19
CA ARG A 648 -18.07 -21.05 3.91
C ARG A 648 -17.96 -20.05 2.76
N ASP A 649 -18.91 -19.12 2.67
CA ASP A 649 -18.94 -18.15 1.58
C ASP A 649 -17.78 -17.15 1.62
N ALA A 650 -17.41 -16.68 2.81
CA ALA A 650 -16.27 -15.81 3.04
C ALA A 650 -14.93 -16.48 2.65
N SER A 651 -14.68 -17.70 3.15
CA SER A 651 -13.47 -18.47 2.84
C SER A 651 -13.32 -18.78 1.36
N ILE A 652 -14.43 -19.08 0.66
CA ILE A 652 -14.42 -19.30 -0.79
C ILE A 652 -14.18 -17.98 -1.53
N ALA A 653 -14.83 -16.88 -1.13
CA ALA A 653 -14.61 -15.57 -1.75
C ALA A 653 -13.15 -15.10 -1.62
N PHE A 654 -12.53 -15.33 -0.45
CA PHE A 654 -11.11 -15.10 -0.25
C PHE A 654 -10.26 -15.99 -1.16
N ALA A 655 -10.49 -17.31 -1.18
CA ALA A 655 -9.74 -18.24 -2.02
C ALA A 655 -9.88 -17.92 -3.53
N GLU A 656 -11.05 -17.46 -3.98
CA GLU A 656 -11.26 -17.03 -5.37
C GLU A 656 -10.50 -15.74 -5.69
N ALA A 657 -10.44 -14.80 -4.74
CA ALA A 657 -9.71 -13.55 -4.90
C ALA A 657 -8.18 -13.73 -4.87
N GLU A 658 -7.71 -14.67 -4.05
CA GLU A 658 -6.29 -14.92 -3.81
C GLU A 658 -5.70 -15.91 -4.81
N TYR A 659 -6.41 -16.98 -5.15
CA TYR A 659 -5.88 -18.07 -5.98
C TYR A 659 -6.58 -18.21 -7.33
N GLY A 660 -7.66 -17.45 -7.56
CA GLY A 660 -8.48 -17.52 -8.76
C GLY A 660 -9.67 -18.49 -8.63
N ALA A 661 -10.75 -18.21 -9.38
CA ALA A 661 -12.05 -18.86 -9.19
C ALA A 661 -12.12 -20.36 -9.51
N PHE A 662 -11.14 -20.89 -10.23
CA PHE A 662 -11.07 -22.30 -10.63
C PHE A 662 -9.87 -23.04 -10.05
N SER A 663 -9.22 -22.45 -9.05
CA SER A 663 -8.03 -22.99 -8.42
C SER A 663 -8.32 -24.27 -7.63
N ASN A 664 -7.25 -25.04 -7.39
CA ASN A 664 -7.32 -26.19 -6.50
C ASN A 664 -7.77 -25.75 -5.10
N GLU A 665 -7.31 -24.60 -4.64
CA GLU A 665 -7.66 -24.01 -3.34
C GLU A 665 -9.16 -23.79 -3.22
N VAL A 666 -9.80 -23.14 -4.19
CA VAL A 666 -11.26 -22.93 -4.19
C VAL A 666 -12.00 -24.27 -4.18
N GLN A 667 -11.56 -25.23 -4.99
CA GLN A 667 -12.14 -26.57 -5.00
C GLN A 667 -12.04 -27.25 -3.63
N GLN A 668 -10.86 -27.21 -3.02
CA GLN A 668 -10.60 -27.91 -1.76
C GLN A 668 -11.28 -27.24 -0.56
N VAL A 669 -11.33 -25.91 -0.51
CA VAL A 669 -12.14 -25.16 0.46
C VAL A 669 -13.62 -25.54 0.36
N THR A 670 -14.15 -25.54 -0.85
CA THR A 670 -15.56 -25.88 -1.12
C THR A 670 -15.87 -27.34 -0.76
N ASN A 671 -14.95 -28.27 -1.06
CA ASN A 671 -15.11 -29.70 -0.77
C ASN A 671 -14.95 -30.03 0.71
N ALA A 672 -14.07 -29.34 1.45
CA ALA A 672 -13.96 -29.51 2.90
C ALA A 672 -15.24 -29.06 3.61
N TRP A 673 -15.83 -27.93 3.19
CA TRP A 673 -17.12 -27.50 3.74
C TRP A 673 -18.25 -28.49 3.43
N TYR A 674 -18.24 -29.07 2.22
CA TYR A 674 -19.19 -30.12 1.84
C TYR A 674 -18.99 -31.39 2.69
N ALA A 675 -17.74 -31.76 3.00
CA ALA A 675 -17.43 -32.89 3.86
C ALA A 675 -18.07 -32.73 5.24
N VAL A 676 -17.96 -31.55 5.86
CA VAL A 676 -18.60 -31.26 7.16
C VAL A 676 -20.08 -30.87 7.05
N GLY A 677 -20.73 -31.13 5.91
CA GLY A 677 -22.18 -30.97 5.75
C GLY A 677 -22.69 -29.54 5.50
N VAL A 678 -21.81 -28.58 5.22
CA VAL A 678 -22.18 -27.18 4.97
C VAL A 678 -22.11 -26.89 3.48
N GLY A 679 -23.27 -26.77 2.82
CA GLY A 679 -23.38 -26.41 1.40
C GLY A 679 -23.03 -27.55 0.43
N ASP A 680 -23.06 -27.25 -0.87
CA ASP A 680 -22.90 -28.26 -1.93
C ASP A 680 -21.42 -28.57 -2.22
N GLN A 681 -21.15 -29.74 -2.81
CA GLN A 681 -19.81 -30.07 -3.30
C GLN A 681 -19.37 -29.08 -4.39
N TYR A 682 -18.06 -28.86 -4.54
CA TYR A 682 -17.54 -28.07 -5.66
C TYR A 682 -18.01 -28.66 -6.99
N ILE A 683 -18.68 -27.81 -7.77
CA ILE A 683 -19.01 -28.12 -9.15
C ILE A 683 -17.93 -27.46 -9.99
N GLY A 684 -17.03 -28.29 -10.52
CA GLY A 684 -15.98 -27.82 -11.39
C GLY A 684 -16.54 -27.07 -12.61
N PRO A 685 -15.75 -26.16 -13.20
CA PRO A 685 -16.10 -25.55 -14.45
C PRO A 685 -16.39 -26.62 -15.52
N GLY A 686 -17.15 -26.27 -16.55
CA GLY A 686 -17.32 -27.13 -17.72
C GLY A 686 -15.97 -27.61 -18.26
N SER A 687 -15.93 -28.72 -19.00
CA SER A 687 -14.67 -29.18 -19.58
C SER A 687 -14.04 -28.11 -20.47
N ASN A 688 -12.70 -28.10 -20.53
CA ASN A 688 -11.89 -27.35 -21.49
C ASN A 688 -11.83 -25.83 -21.27
N ILE A 689 -11.76 -25.37 -20.01
CA ILE A 689 -11.64 -23.94 -19.71
C ILE A 689 -10.18 -23.52 -19.79
N VAL A 690 -9.95 -22.38 -20.43
CA VAL A 690 -8.68 -21.66 -20.45
C VAL A 690 -8.92 -20.21 -20.05
N TYR A 691 -8.12 -19.66 -19.14
CA TYR A 691 -8.29 -18.32 -18.58
C TYR A 691 -6.94 -17.65 -18.27
N PHE A 692 -6.93 -16.32 -18.15
CA PHE A 692 -5.78 -15.56 -17.65
C PHE A 692 -5.77 -15.62 -16.12
N ASP A 693 -4.60 -15.86 -15.54
CA ASP A 693 -4.45 -15.82 -14.07
C ASP A 693 -4.64 -14.40 -13.52
N ALA A 694 -5.04 -14.32 -12.24
CA ALA A 694 -5.47 -13.07 -11.61
C ALA A 694 -4.31 -12.09 -11.32
N ASP A 695 -3.08 -12.61 -11.21
CA ASP A 695 -1.88 -11.88 -10.79
C ASP A 695 -1.04 -11.35 -11.96
N ASN A 696 -1.58 -11.38 -13.18
CA ASN A 696 -0.91 -10.83 -14.35
C ASN A 696 -0.65 -9.32 -14.21
N THR A 697 0.53 -8.87 -14.62
CA THR A 697 0.97 -7.46 -14.60
C THR A 697 -0.06 -6.53 -15.25
N SER A 698 -0.26 -5.34 -14.67
CA SER A 698 -1.24 -4.35 -15.17
C SER A 698 -0.62 -3.08 -15.76
N SER A 699 0.66 -2.81 -15.46
CA SER A 699 1.44 -1.73 -16.08
C SER A 699 2.93 -2.07 -16.08
N ILE A 700 3.69 -1.49 -17.00
CA ILE A 700 5.14 -1.63 -17.10
C ILE A 700 5.76 -0.32 -17.61
N ASP A 701 6.95 0.02 -17.09
CA ASP A 701 7.74 1.15 -17.57
C ASP A 701 8.51 0.73 -18.84
N GLU A 702 8.59 1.62 -19.82
CA GLU A 702 9.39 1.42 -21.04
C GLU A 702 10.88 1.56 -20.74
N ALA A 703 11.25 2.64 -20.03
CA ALA A 703 12.56 2.92 -19.46
C ALA A 703 13.33 1.68 -18.98
N THR A 704 14.56 1.51 -19.44
CA THR A 704 15.45 0.44 -18.95
C THR A 704 16.64 0.96 -18.13
N VAL A 705 17.32 0.04 -17.45
CA VAL A 705 18.52 0.35 -16.63
C VAL A 705 19.80 0.34 -17.48
N LEU A 706 19.73 -0.18 -18.70
CA LEU A 706 20.85 -0.24 -19.64
C LEU A 706 20.72 0.92 -20.63
N ASN A 707 21.84 1.29 -21.27
CA ASN A 707 21.86 2.31 -22.33
C ASN A 707 22.37 1.67 -23.65
N GLY A 708 21.69 1.94 -24.76
CA GLY A 708 22.00 1.52 -26.12
C GLY A 708 20.88 0.78 -26.87
N CYS A 709 21.13 0.46 -28.14
CA CYS A 709 20.10 -0.13 -29.00
C CYS A 709 19.55 -1.49 -28.54
N ASN A 710 18.24 -1.70 -28.72
CA ASN A 710 17.47 -2.93 -28.38
C ASN A 710 17.25 -3.15 -26.88
N GLU A 711 17.22 -2.06 -26.12
CA GLU A 711 16.71 -2.09 -24.76
C GLU A 711 15.27 -2.58 -24.71
N SER A 712 14.98 -3.38 -23.69
CA SER A 712 13.63 -3.84 -23.45
C SER A 712 13.42 -4.30 -22.01
N ASN A 713 12.21 -4.11 -21.53
CA ASN A 713 11.69 -4.74 -20.34
C ASN A 713 10.84 -5.95 -20.70
N GLN A 714 10.74 -6.92 -19.79
CA GLN A 714 9.91 -8.10 -20.00
C GLN A 714 8.94 -8.28 -18.85
N PHE A 715 7.72 -8.69 -19.19
CA PHE A 715 6.77 -9.21 -18.24
C PHE A 715 6.12 -10.48 -18.77
N THR A 716 5.41 -11.15 -17.87
CA THR A 716 4.78 -12.44 -18.13
C THR A 716 3.28 -12.34 -17.96
N VAL A 717 2.55 -12.98 -18.88
CA VAL A 717 1.11 -13.21 -18.80
C VAL A 717 0.86 -14.70 -18.70
N ASP A 718 0.48 -15.16 -17.51
CA ASP A 718 0.16 -16.54 -17.21
C ASP A 718 -1.28 -16.87 -17.64
N VAL A 719 -1.38 -17.99 -18.35
CA VAL A 719 -2.62 -18.55 -18.90
C VAL A 719 -2.76 -19.97 -18.39
N SER A 720 -3.83 -20.23 -17.66
CA SER A 720 -4.12 -21.52 -17.04
C SER A 720 -5.27 -22.23 -17.75
N ALA A 721 -5.18 -23.56 -17.82
CA ALA A 721 -6.22 -24.42 -18.33
C ALA A 721 -6.64 -25.46 -17.29
N VAL A 722 -7.95 -25.67 -17.16
CA VAL A 722 -8.56 -26.59 -16.17
C VAL A 722 -9.64 -27.45 -16.81
N ASN A 723 -9.79 -28.68 -16.31
CA ASN A 723 -10.71 -29.69 -16.82
C ASN A 723 -10.53 -29.97 -18.33
N VAL A 724 -9.29 -30.01 -18.82
CA VAL A 724 -8.93 -30.27 -20.22
C VAL A 724 -9.20 -31.74 -20.56
N GLY A 725 -10.42 -32.04 -21.01
CA GLY A 725 -10.83 -33.36 -21.50
C GLY A 725 -10.37 -33.65 -22.92
N SER A 726 -9.96 -32.62 -23.67
CA SER A 726 -9.38 -32.70 -25.01
C SER A 726 -8.48 -31.49 -25.26
N PRO A 727 -7.43 -31.58 -26.10
CA PRO A 727 -6.49 -30.49 -26.32
C PRO A 727 -7.18 -29.15 -26.61
N GLN A 728 -6.84 -28.11 -25.86
CA GLN A 728 -7.34 -26.75 -26.03
C GLN A 728 -6.25 -25.86 -26.61
N THR A 729 -6.52 -25.25 -27.75
CA THR A 729 -5.63 -24.25 -28.35
C THR A 729 -6.29 -22.89 -28.24
N VAL A 730 -5.60 -21.95 -27.60
CA VAL A 730 -5.99 -20.54 -27.55
C VAL A 730 -5.02 -19.74 -28.42
N THR A 731 -5.56 -18.89 -29.28
CA THR A 731 -4.76 -17.99 -30.12
C THR A 731 -4.91 -16.58 -29.57
N PHE A 732 -3.79 -15.91 -29.32
CA PHE A 732 -3.75 -14.56 -28.82
C PHE A 732 -4.07 -13.56 -29.93
N ASP A 733 -4.93 -12.60 -29.60
CA ASP A 733 -5.41 -11.50 -30.40
C ASP A 733 -4.97 -10.21 -29.71
N PHE A 734 -4.26 -9.36 -30.44
CA PHE A 734 -3.73 -8.08 -29.95
C PHE A 734 -4.31 -6.88 -30.73
N THR A 735 -5.36 -7.07 -31.53
CA THR A 735 -5.87 -5.99 -32.41
C THR A 735 -6.49 -4.82 -31.67
N ASP A 736 -6.82 -5.02 -30.39
CA ASP A 736 -7.42 -4.00 -29.53
C ASP A 736 -6.34 -3.19 -28.77
N SER A 737 -5.03 -3.52 -28.93
CA SER A 737 -3.92 -2.74 -28.40
C SER A 737 -3.84 -1.36 -29.04
N THR A 738 -3.51 -0.34 -28.25
CA THR A 738 -3.05 0.95 -28.80
C THR A 738 -1.57 0.88 -29.15
N ALA A 739 -0.82 0.07 -28.38
CA ALA A 739 0.57 -0.29 -28.63
C ALA A 739 0.76 -0.99 -29.97
N SER A 740 1.77 -0.57 -30.71
CA SER A 740 2.16 -1.05 -32.02
C SER A 740 3.15 -2.22 -31.94
N ALA A 741 3.64 -2.69 -33.09
CA ALA A 741 4.67 -3.75 -33.10
C ALA A 741 6.09 -3.19 -32.92
N GLU A 742 6.22 -1.86 -32.81
CA GLU A 742 7.48 -1.16 -32.62
C GLU A 742 7.89 -1.11 -31.15
N ASP A 743 6.89 -1.05 -30.27
CA ASP A 743 6.98 -0.88 -28.82
C ASP A 743 6.82 -2.21 -28.04
N TYR A 744 6.33 -3.30 -28.66
CA TYR A 744 6.45 -4.64 -28.04
C TYR A 744 6.54 -5.83 -28.99
N ALA A 745 7.08 -6.94 -28.46
CA ALA A 745 7.08 -8.25 -29.07
C ALA A 745 6.57 -9.33 -28.10
N VAL A 746 6.07 -10.43 -28.67
CA VAL A 746 5.53 -11.55 -27.90
C VAL A 746 6.25 -12.85 -28.23
N SER A 747 6.54 -13.64 -27.20
CA SER A 747 7.21 -14.94 -27.32
C SER A 747 6.39 -15.98 -28.09
N ASP A 748 5.06 -15.94 -27.92
CA ASP A 748 4.12 -16.89 -28.50
C ASP A 748 2.85 -16.20 -29.00
N THR A 749 2.22 -16.79 -30.02
CA THR A 749 0.94 -16.32 -30.56
C THR A 749 -0.22 -17.25 -30.22
N SER A 750 0.06 -18.39 -29.59
CA SER A 750 -0.95 -19.35 -29.16
C SER A 750 -0.37 -20.35 -28.17
N PHE A 751 -1.21 -20.83 -27.26
CA PHE A 751 -0.90 -21.98 -26.41
C PHE A 751 -1.78 -23.17 -26.73
N THR A 752 -1.23 -24.37 -26.56
CA THR A 752 -2.00 -25.62 -26.62
C THR A 752 -1.85 -26.39 -25.31
N PHE A 753 -2.96 -26.56 -24.60
CA PHE A 753 -3.06 -27.32 -23.36
C PHE A 753 -3.59 -28.71 -23.66
N ASN A 754 -2.77 -29.75 -23.43
CA ASN A 754 -3.18 -31.15 -23.62
C ASN A 754 -3.77 -31.78 -22.35
N ALA A 755 -3.55 -31.14 -21.22
CA ALA A 755 -4.03 -31.46 -19.88
C ALA A 755 -4.08 -30.13 -19.10
N ASP A 756 -4.58 -30.19 -17.86
CA ASP A 756 -4.58 -29.06 -16.96
C ASP A 756 -3.15 -28.56 -16.68
N GLY A 757 -3.01 -27.26 -16.53
CA GLY A 757 -1.73 -26.61 -16.26
C GLY A 757 -1.67 -25.17 -16.76
N THR A 758 -0.55 -24.53 -16.47
CA THR A 758 -0.29 -23.11 -16.77
C THR A 758 0.79 -23.00 -17.85
N GLN A 759 0.63 -22.04 -18.77
CA GLN A 759 1.65 -21.64 -19.73
C GLN A 759 1.81 -20.12 -19.66
N THR A 760 3.05 -19.66 -19.84
CA THR A 760 3.45 -18.27 -19.63
C THR A 760 3.76 -17.60 -20.96
N LEU A 761 3.08 -16.51 -21.26
CA LEU A 761 3.36 -15.64 -22.40
C LEU A 761 4.32 -14.54 -21.96
N THR A 762 5.57 -14.59 -22.42
CA THR A 762 6.50 -13.48 -22.23
C THR A 762 6.21 -12.39 -23.25
N ILE A 763 6.04 -11.17 -22.77
CA ILE A 763 5.89 -9.95 -23.56
C ILE A 763 7.13 -9.09 -23.29
N THR A 764 7.78 -8.65 -24.36
CA THR A 764 8.96 -7.81 -24.36
C THR A 764 8.55 -6.42 -24.83
N VAL A 765 8.61 -5.43 -23.96
CA VAL A 765 8.38 -4.01 -24.28
C VAL A 765 9.72 -3.39 -24.62
N PHE A 766 9.84 -2.73 -25.77
CA PHE A 766 11.07 -2.09 -26.22
C PHE A 766 11.13 -0.66 -25.68
N ASN A 767 12.31 -0.18 -25.29
CA ASN A 767 12.59 1.24 -25.16
C ASN A 767 13.04 1.72 -26.54
N ASP A 768 12.16 2.40 -27.27
CA ASP A 768 12.33 2.61 -28.70
C ASP A 768 12.67 4.05 -29.12
N ALA A 769 12.84 4.94 -28.14
CA ALA A 769 13.22 6.34 -28.29
C ALA A 769 12.19 7.19 -29.06
N LEU A 770 10.97 6.67 -29.26
CA LEU A 770 9.88 7.40 -29.91
C LEU A 770 9.12 8.24 -28.89
N VAL A 771 9.11 9.54 -29.13
CA VAL A 771 8.28 10.46 -28.33
C VAL A 771 6.80 10.20 -28.61
N GLU A 772 6.13 9.46 -27.73
CA GLU A 772 4.71 9.19 -27.79
C GLU A 772 3.99 9.45 -26.46
N GLY A 773 2.95 8.69 -26.15
CA GLY A 773 2.23 8.84 -24.89
C GLY A 773 1.74 7.47 -24.42
N PRO A 774 1.21 7.34 -23.20
CA PRO A 774 0.93 6.04 -22.60
C PRO A 774 0.06 5.15 -23.48
N GLU A 775 0.53 3.92 -23.70
CA GLU A 775 -0.12 2.95 -24.58
C GLU A 775 -0.62 1.73 -23.80
N THR A 776 -1.43 0.89 -24.43
CA THR A 776 -1.98 -0.33 -23.81
C THR A 776 -1.79 -1.53 -24.72
N ILE A 777 -1.16 -2.57 -24.20
CA ILE A 777 -1.12 -3.91 -24.78
C ILE A 777 -2.37 -4.65 -24.30
N VAL A 778 -3.23 -5.07 -25.24
CA VAL A 778 -4.42 -5.86 -24.97
C VAL A 778 -4.18 -7.30 -25.45
N VAL A 779 -4.05 -8.23 -24.52
CA VAL A 779 -3.94 -9.66 -24.80
C VAL A 779 -5.31 -10.31 -24.70
N LYS A 780 -5.81 -10.87 -25.80
CA LYS A 780 -7.15 -11.47 -25.86
C LYS A 780 -7.12 -12.85 -26.47
N PHE A 781 -8.01 -13.73 -26.01
CA PHE A 781 -8.28 -14.98 -26.73
C PHE A 781 -9.73 -15.42 -26.55
N ILE A 782 -10.17 -16.35 -27.39
CA ILE A 782 -11.49 -16.96 -27.30
C ILE A 782 -11.34 -18.39 -26.79
N ASN A 783 -12.07 -18.73 -25.73
CA ASN A 783 -12.21 -20.10 -25.23
C ASN A 783 -13.70 -20.47 -25.22
N GLY A 784 -14.12 -21.35 -26.12
CA GLY A 784 -15.53 -21.64 -26.34
C GLY A 784 -16.31 -20.44 -26.90
N SER A 785 -17.31 -19.95 -26.16
CA SER A 785 -18.08 -18.75 -26.49
C SER A 785 -17.64 -17.50 -25.72
N GLU A 786 -16.63 -17.62 -24.86
CA GLU A 786 -16.16 -16.53 -23.99
C GLU A 786 -14.90 -15.88 -24.57
N THR A 787 -14.91 -14.54 -24.57
CA THR A 787 -13.73 -13.72 -24.84
C THR A 787 -13.03 -13.42 -23.52
N ARG A 788 -11.75 -13.76 -23.41
CA ARG A 788 -10.88 -13.46 -22.28
C ARG A 788 -9.95 -12.32 -22.66
N VAL A 789 -9.72 -11.37 -21.77
CA VAL A 789 -8.93 -10.16 -22.02
C VAL A 789 -8.03 -9.87 -20.82
N ASN A 790 -6.78 -9.51 -21.07
CA ASN A 790 -5.81 -8.99 -20.12
C ASN A 790 -5.20 -7.70 -20.72
N ASN A 791 -5.13 -6.62 -19.93
CA ASN A 791 -4.66 -5.32 -20.40
C ASN A 791 -3.42 -4.91 -19.59
N VAL A 792 -2.40 -4.39 -20.28
CA VAL A 792 -1.18 -3.87 -19.65
C VAL A 792 -0.88 -2.49 -20.23
N VAL A 793 -0.71 -1.49 -19.35
CA VAL A 793 -0.35 -0.12 -19.76
C VAL A 793 1.18 0.02 -19.86
N ILE A 794 1.68 0.53 -20.98
CA ILE A 794 3.08 0.95 -21.17
C ILE A 794 3.19 2.40 -20.72
N LYS A 795 4.17 2.70 -19.87
CA LYS A 795 4.53 4.07 -19.51
C LYS A 795 5.78 4.45 -20.29
N ASP A 796 5.57 5.29 -21.29
CA ASP A 796 6.58 5.87 -22.17
C ASP A 796 7.36 6.98 -21.43
N ASP A 797 8.69 6.93 -21.49
CA ASP A 797 9.61 7.92 -20.91
C ASP A 797 10.26 8.86 -21.93
N ASP A 798 9.96 8.71 -23.22
CA ASP A 798 10.53 9.51 -24.30
C ASP A 798 9.86 10.89 -24.44
N TYR A 799 10.68 11.89 -24.74
CA TYR A 799 10.26 13.29 -24.78
C TYR A 799 11.02 14.12 -25.81
N THR A 800 10.43 15.25 -26.21
CA THR A 800 11.14 16.26 -27.00
C THR A 800 11.95 17.17 -26.06
N PRO A 801 13.29 17.12 -26.03
CA PRO A 801 14.08 17.90 -25.07
C PRO A 801 13.98 19.40 -25.35
N ALA A 802 13.85 20.20 -24.29
CA ALA A 802 14.23 21.60 -24.37
C ALA A 802 15.76 21.69 -24.40
N ILE A 803 16.31 22.51 -25.30
CA ILE A 803 17.75 22.54 -25.60
C ILE A 803 18.34 23.92 -25.29
N GLY A 804 19.52 23.95 -24.69
CA GLY A 804 20.37 25.13 -24.61
C GLY A 804 20.87 25.43 -23.21
N SER A 805 20.78 26.68 -22.77
CA SER A 805 21.25 27.14 -21.47
C SER A 805 20.44 28.31 -20.95
N GLY A 806 20.36 28.45 -19.63
CA GLY A 806 19.47 29.41 -18.98
C GLY A 806 18.25 28.70 -18.42
N THR A 807 17.14 29.42 -18.28
CA THR A 807 15.91 28.88 -17.71
C THR A 807 14.82 28.77 -18.78
N VAL A 808 14.05 27.70 -18.75
CA VAL A 808 12.79 27.54 -19.49
C VAL A 808 11.61 27.71 -18.55
N GLU A 809 10.53 28.33 -19.04
CA GLU A 809 9.27 28.44 -18.31
C GLU A 809 8.36 27.27 -18.71
N LEU A 810 8.01 26.41 -17.74
CA LEU A 810 7.08 25.30 -17.92
C LEU A 810 5.64 25.72 -17.64
N VAL A 811 5.46 26.59 -16.63
CA VAL A 811 4.17 27.20 -16.29
C VAL A 811 4.42 28.67 -15.93
N ASN A 812 3.59 29.57 -16.42
CA ASN A 812 3.60 30.99 -16.05
C ASN A 812 2.16 31.52 -16.04
N GLU A 813 1.58 31.64 -14.85
CA GLU A 813 0.18 32.04 -14.65
C GLU A 813 0.06 33.18 -13.64
N THR A 814 -0.60 34.26 -14.06
CA THR A 814 -0.79 35.51 -13.29
C THR A 814 -2.24 35.74 -12.85
N PHE A 815 -3.17 34.83 -13.20
CA PHE A 815 -4.58 34.87 -12.85
C PHE A 815 -5.27 36.21 -13.17
N ASP A 816 -4.90 36.84 -14.28
CA ASP A 816 -5.44 38.12 -14.74
C ASP A 816 -6.81 38.00 -15.44
N THR A 817 -7.40 36.80 -15.51
CA THR A 817 -8.69 36.56 -16.17
C THR A 817 -9.71 35.97 -15.21
N THR A 818 -11.00 36.24 -15.42
CA THR A 818 -12.07 35.77 -14.52
C THR A 818 -12.39 34.27 -14.67
N THR A 819 -11.68 33.57 -15.55
CA THR A 819 -11.84 32.15 -15.84
C THR A 819 -10.57 31.44 -15.43
N MET A 820 -10.69 30.26 -14.82
CA MET A 820 -9.51 29.47 -14.51
C MET A 820 -8.70 29.15 -15.77
N PRO A 821 -7.37 28.97 -15.64
CA PRO A 821 -6.52 28.59 -16.75
C PRO A 821 -7.02 27.30 -17.40
N THR A 822 -6.86 27.21 -18.72
CA THR A 822 -7.43 26.07 -19.47
C THR A 822 -6.77 24.76 -19.03
N GLY A 823 -7.62 23.81 -18.60
CA GLY A 823 -7.23 22.46 -18.20
C GLY A 823 -6.88 22.31 -16.71
N TRP A 824 -6.73 23.41 -15.97
CA TRP A 824 -6.66 23.34 -14.52
C TRP A 824 -8.00 22.88 -13.97
N THR A 825 -7.98 21.98 -13.00
CA THR A 825 -9.19 21.34 -12.47
C THR A 825 -9.33 21.54 -10.98
N GLU A 826 -10.56 21.70 -10.54
CA GLU A 826 -10.90 21.62 -9.13
C GLU A 826 -11.18 20.16 -8.76
N GLN A 827 -10.60 19.69 -7.66
CA GLN A 827 -10.87 18.37 -7.10
C GLN A 827 -11.27 18.53 -5.63
N SER A 828 -12.19 17.69 -5.14
CA SER A 828 -12.58 17.69 -3.74
C SER A 828 -12.82 16.27 -3.26
N GLU A 829 -12.27 15.96 -2.09
CA GLU A 829 -12.47 14.68 -1.41
C GLU A 829 -13.90 14.55 -0.83
N LEU A 830 -14.68 15.64 -0.85
CA LEU A 830 -16.08 15.69 -0.39
C LEU A 830 -17.10 15.57 -1.54
N GLY A 831 -16.63 15.34 -2.77
CA GLY A 831 -17.44 15.35 -3.99
C GLY A 831 -17.82 16.75 -4.45
N VAL A 832 -18.68 17.46 -3.71
CA VAL A 832 -19.01 18.88 -3.95
C VAL A 832 -18.61 19.70 -2.73
N ASP A 833 -17.46 20.35 -2.82
CA ASP A 833 -16.95 21.19 -1.73
C ASP A 833 -17.87 22.40 -1.44
N PRO A 834 -18.07 22.78 -0.17
CA PRO A 834 -18.78 24.01 0.18
C PRO A 834 -18.07 25.28 -0.29
N ASN A 835 -16.80 25.18 -0.68
CA ASN A 835 -15.99 26.25 -1.26
C ASN A 835 -15.76 26.02 -2.77
N ILE A 836 -15.20 27.02 -3.43
CA ILE A 836 -14.85 27.02 -4.85
C ILE A 836 -13.61 27.89 -5.08
N TRP A 837 -12.71 27.44 -5.95
CA TRP A 837 -11.64 28.24 -6.49
C TRP A 837 -12.15 29.12 -7.64
N LEU A 838 -11.85 30.40 -7.56
CA LEU A 838 -12.17 31.40 -8.57
C LEU A 838 -10.92 32.17 -8.97
N SER A 839 -10.97 32.86 -10.11
CA SER A 839 -9.86 33.68 -10.60
C SER A 839 -10.33 35.11 -10.88
N ASN A 840 -9.42 36.08 -10.68
CA ASN A 840 -9.60 37.51 -10.89
C ASN A 840 -10.94 38.09 -10.37
N GLY A 841 -11.13 38.05 -9.06
CA GLY A 841 -12.33 38.56 -8.41
C GLY A 841 -12.44 40.10 -8.43
N VAL A 842 -13.61 40.63 -8.08
CA VAL A 842 -13.82 42.10 -7.96
C VAL A 842 -13.47 42.65 -6.57
N ASN A 843 -13.25 41.77 -5.58
CA ASN A 843 -12.79 42.15 -4.26
C ASN A 843 -11.30 42.58 -4.33
N PRO A 844 -10.87 43.68 -3.67
CA PRO A 844 -9.46 44.09 -3.66
C PRO A 844 -8.44 43.00 -3.31
N ASN A 845 -8.83 42.00 -2.52
CA ASN A 845 -7.99 40.87 -2.10
C ASN A 845 -7.99 39.69 -3.09
N ALA A 846 -8.81 39.76 -4.15
CA ALA A 846 -8.98 38.73 -5.19
C ALA A 846 -8.67 39.21 -6.61
N ILE A 847 -8.45 40.52 -6.82
CA ILE A 847 -8.10 41.09 -8.13
C ILE A 847 -6.73 40.56 -8.57
N GLY A 848 -6.67 39.95 -9.76
CA GLY A 848 -5.45 39.38 -10.34
C GLY A 848 -4.91 38.18 -9.58
N ARG A 849 -5.77 37.36 -8.94
CA ARG A 849 -5.35 36.20 -8.15
C ARG A 849 -6.32 35.03 -8.35
N ALA A 850 -5.84 33.80 -8.14
CA ALA A 850 -6.72 32.69 -7.81
C ALA A 850 -7.03 32.70 -6.31
N TYR A 851 -8.28 32.42 -5.93
CA TYR A 851 -8.74 32.50 -4.55
C TYR A 851 -9.85 31.52 -4.24
N VAL A 852 -9.94 31.10 -2.98
CA VAL A 852 -11.00 30.22 -2.48
C VAL A 852 -12.16 31.05 -1.94
N GLU A 853 -13.38 30.77 -2.38
CA GLU A 853 -14.59 31.44 -1.94
C GLU A 853 -15.67 30.44 -1.50
N ASN A 854 -16.54 30.83 -0.57
CA ASN A 854 -17.74 30.08 -0.22
C ASN A 854 -18.66 29.99 -1.44
N ARG A 855 -18.92 28.77 -1.91
CA ARG A 855 -19.73 28.48 -3.10
C ARG A 855 -21.14 29.06 -3.02
N ASN A 856 -21.68 29.20 -1.81
CA ASN A 856 -23.03 29.72 -1.56
C ASN A 856 -23.09 31.24 -1.41
N ALA A 857 -21.95 31.94 -1.41
CA ALA A 857 -21.86 33.40 -1.30
C ALA A 857 -20.88 34.00 -2.35
N PRO A 858 -21.12 33.82 -3.66
CA PRO A 858 -20.15 34.22 -4.68
C PRO A 858 -19.99 35.75 -4.79
N GLY A 859 -18.75 36.20 -4.99
CA GLY A 859 -18.37 37.60 -5.22
C GLY A 859 -18.03 38.43 -3.95
N THR A 860 -17.88 37.79 -2.80
CA THR A 860 -17.48 38.39 -1.53
C THR A 860 -15.96 38.44 -1.31
N GLY A 861 -15.16 37.64 -2.01
CA GLY A 861 -13.68 37.62 -1.93
C GLY A 861 -13.12 36.29 -1.41
N PRO A 862 -11.87 36.27 -0.92
CA PRO A 862 -11.23 35.08 -0.36
C PRO A 862 -11.79 34.76 1.03
N ASN A 863 -12.98 34.19 1.09
CA ASN A 863 -13.67 33.78 2.31
C ASN A 863 -14.31 32.41 2.13
N TYR A 864 -14.28 31.53 3.12
CA TYR A 864 -14.74 30.15 3.00
C TYR A 864 -15.99 29.88 3.85
N ASN A 865 -16.52 28.66 3.78
CA ASN A 865 -17.66 28.21 4.57
C ASN A 865 -17.20 27.67 5.93
N GLN A 866 -17.30 28.49 6.98
CA GLN A 866 -16.94 28.11 8.35
C GLN A 866 -17.97 27.18 9.05
N ALA A 867 -19.04 26.77 8.36
CA ALA A 867 -20.08 25.93 8.94
C ALA A 867 -20.04 24.48 8.43
N GLN A 868 -19.14 24.17 7.48
CA GLN A 868 -19.00 22.86 6.87
C GLN A 868 -17.52 22.62 6.56
N ASP A 869 -17.06 21.40 6.79
CA ASP A 869 -15.70 20.99 6.43
C ASP A 869 -15.47 21.17 4.93
N GLY A 870 -14.27 21.59 4.56
CA GLY A 870 -13.83 21.80 3.19
C GLY A 870 -12.48 21.14 2.95
N ASN A 871 -12.34 20.49 1.79
CA ASN A 871 -11.08 19.95 1.30
C ASN A 871 -11.08 20.08 -0.22
N LEU A 872 -10.60 21.24 -0.68
CA LEU A 872 -10.69 21.67 -2.07
C LEU A 872 -9.32 21.92 -2.67
N LEU A 873 -9.00 21.21 -3.75
CA LEU A 873 -7.76 21.34 -4.50
C LEU A 873 -8.01 22.11 -5.79
N LEU A 874 -7.05 22.97 -6.15
CA LEU A 874 -6.85 23.47 -7.51
C LEU A 874 -5.61 22.78 -8.08
N VAL A 875 -5.79 21.97 -9.11
CA VAL A 875 -4.74 21.14 -9.74
C VAL A 875 -4.38 21.73 -11.10
N THR A 876 -3.08 21.83 -11.39
CA THR A 876 -2.58 22.25 -12.71
C THR A 876 -2.94 21.25 -13.81
N ASN A 877 -2.59 21.57 -15.07
CA ASN A 877 -2.37 20.54 -16.08
C ASN A 877 -1.16 19.67 -15.72
N LEU A 878 -0.99 18.52 -16.38
CA LEU A 878 0.26 17.78 -16.37
C LEU A 878 1.38 18.70 -16.89
N ILE A 879 2.42 18.85 -16.09
CA ILE A 879 3.62 19.63 -16.39
C ILE A 879 4.68 18.62 -16.79
N ASP A 880 5.20 18.73 -18.01
CA ASP A 880 6.26 17.87 -18.52
C ASP A 880 7.61 18.54 -18.27
N ALA A 881 8.41 17.97 -17.36
CA ALA A 881 9.77 18.37 -17.08
C ALA A 881 10.78 17.26 -17.43
N ARG A 882 10.42 16.31 -18.31
CA ARG A 882 11.37 15.34 -18.84
C ARG A 882 12.48 16.07 -19.62
N GLY A 883 13.73 15.71 -19.34
CA GLY A 883 14.94 16.40 -19.79
C GLY A 883 15.16 17.81 -19.24
N ILE A 884 14.39 18.21 -18.23
CA ILE A 884 14.56 19.47 -17.50
C ILE A 884 15.14 19.14 -16.13
N SER A 885 16.19 19.85 -15.77
CA SER A 885 16.82 19.76 -14.45
C SER A 885 16.59 21.04 -13.64
N ASN A 886 16.83 21.01 -12.33
CA ASN A 886 16.69 22.19 -11.48
C ASN A 886 15.28 22.83 -11.56
N VAL A 887 14.24 22.00 -11.58
CA VAL A 887 12.85 22.45 -11.58
C VAL A 887 12.60 23.29 -10.33
N ASN A 888 12.11 24.50 -10.52
CA ASN A 888 11.87 25.49 -9.48
C ASN A 888 10.44 26.00 -9.58
N LEU A 889 9.69 25.90 -8.49
CA LEU A 889 8.33 26.44 -8.37
C LEU A 889 8.38 27.71 -7.51
N SER A 890 7.78 28.79 -8.02
CA SER A 890 7.53 29.99 -7.25
C SER A 890 6.12 30.52 -7.44
N PHE A 891 5.53 31.07 -6.39
CA PHE A 891 4.24 31.77 -6.43
C PHE A 891 4.08 32.68 -5.21
N ASP A 892 3.29 33.73 -5.36
CA ASP A 892 2.85 34.55 -4.26
C ASP A 892 1.61 33.93 -3.61
N TRP A 893 1.54 33.97 -2.28
CA TRP A 893 0.41 33.43 -1.54
C TRP A 893 -0.06 34.40 -0.46
N THR A 894 -1.33 34.28 -0.11
CA THR A 894 -1.90 34.85 1.11
C THR A 894 -2.90 33.86 1.66
N ALA A 895 -2.75 33.48 2.92
CA ALA A 895 -3.63 32.53 3.58
C ALA A 895 -4.06 33.09 4.94
N GLY A 896 -5.32 32.88 5.30
CA GLY A 896 -5.77 32.98 6.68
C GLY A 896 -5.45 31.70 7.42
N GLY A 897 -6.44 31.20 8.14
CA GLY A 897 -6.35 29.93 8.85
C GLY A 897 -6.44 30.04 10.36
N GLU A 898 -6.48 28.88 11.00
CA GLU A 898 -6.63 28.71 12.44
C GLU A 898 -5.67 27.60 12.91
N THR A 899 -4.99 27.87 14.03
CA THR A 899 -4.19 26.88 14.75
C THR A 899 -4.77 26.65 16.13
N GLU A 900 -4.45 25.54 16.77
CA GLU A 900 -4.84 25.32 18.16
C GLU A 900 -4.22 26.36 19.09
N ALA A 901 -5.07 26.96 19.94
CA ALA A 901 -4.62 27.99 20.87
C ALA A 901 -3.60 27.49 21.91
N ALA A 902 -3.55 26.17 22.14
CA ALA A 902 -2.62 25.51 23.06
C ALA A 902 -1.35 24.98 22.37
N ASP A 903 -1.42 24.72 21.07
CA ASP A 903 -0.34 24.16 20.25
C ASP A 903 -0.41 24.73 18.82
N ASP A 904 0.50 25.62 18.48
CA ASP A 904 0.52 26.29 17.18
C ASP A 904 1.01 25.39 16.03
N SER A 905 1.36 24.13 16.32
CA SER A 905 1.65 23.10 15.32
C SER A 905 0.42 22.33 14.84
N VAL A 906 -0.71 22.40 15.56
CA VAL A 906 -1.98 21.79 15.15
C VAL A 906 -2.78 22.79 14.32
N LEU A 907 -3.03 22.46 13.06
CA LEU A 907 -3.73 23.31 12.09
C LEU A 907 -5.18 22.84 11.91
N TYR A 908 -6.14 23.77 11.95
CA TYR A 908 -7.57 23.49 11.69
C TYR A 908 -7.98 23.98 10.31
N ASP A 909 -7.64 25.22 9.98
CA ASP A 909 -7.89 25.83 8.69
C ASP A 909 -6.56 26.29 8.08
N TYR A 910 -6.21 25.81 6.89
CA TYR A 910 -4.93 26.13 6.26
C TYR A 910 -4.93 25.89 4.75
N GLY A 911 -4.04 26.60 4.07
CA GLY A 911 -3.67 26.30 2.69
C GLY A 911 -2.50 25.32 2.64
N GLU A 912 -2.39 24.53 1.59
CA GLU A 912 -1.31 23.55 1.42
C GLU A 912 -0.88 23.46 -0.05
N LEU A 913 0.41 23.34 -0.29
CA LEU A 913 1.01 23.06 -1.60
C LEU A 913 1.31 21.57 -1.71
N LEU A 914 0.95 20.96 -2.82
CA LEU A 914 1.15 19.55 -3.11
C LEU A 914 1.69 19.33 -4.53
N TYR A 915 2.27 18.14 -4.75
CA TYR A 915 2.55 17.62 -6.09
C TYR A 915 2.03 16.19 -6.26
N SER A 916 1.89 15.73 -7.50
CA SER A 916 1.48 14.35 -7.82
C SER A 916 2.07 13.92 -9.16
N PHE A 917 2.45 12.65 -9.30
CA PHE A 917 2.88 12.07 -10.58
C PHE A 917 1.73 11.45 -11.38
N ASP A 918 0.60 11.14 -10.74
CA ASP A 918 -0.55 10.47 -11.35
C ASP A 918 -1.83 11.31 -11.35
N GLY A 919 -1.78 12.52 -10.76
CA GLY A 919 -2.90 13.46 -10.66
C GLY A 919 -3.98 13.03 -9.67
N SER A 920 -3.75 11.98 -8.89
CA SER A 920 -4.70 11.40 -7.93
C SER A 920 -4.11 11.27 -6.52
N ASN A 921 -2.86 10.81 -6.41
CA ASN A 921 -2.13 10.68 -5.15
C ASN A 921 -1.24 11.91 -4.98
N PHE A 922 -1.61 12.81 -4.06
CA PHE A 922 -0.90 14.05 -3.81
C PHE A 922 -0.02 13.97 -2.57
N VAL A 923 1.23 14.43 -2.70
CA VAL A 923 2.23 14.53 -1.63
C VAL A 923 2.36 15.99 -1.21
N SER A 924 2.22 16.25 0.09
CA SER A 924 2.34 17.60 0.66
C SER A 924 3.79 18.11 0.64
N LEU A 925 3.96 19.39 0.31
CA LEU A 925 5.26 20.09 0.27
C LEU A 925 5.38 21.17 1.34
N GLU A 926 4.34 21.99 1.52
CA GLU A 926 4.38 23.15 2.41
C GLU A 926 2.97 23.56 2.82
N THR A 927 2.81 24.03 4.05
CA THR A 927 1.53 24.51 4.60
C THR A 927 1.56 26.02 4.83
N PHE A 928 0.45 26.69 4.56
CA PHE A 928 0.29 28.14 4.64
C PHE A 928 -0.82 28.51 5.62
N VAL A 929 -0.44 29.12 6.73
CA VAL A 929 -1.36 29.51 7.82
C VAL A 929 -0.90 30.79 8.50
N ALA A 930 -1.85 31.58 9.00
CA ALA A 930 -1.57 32.76 9.83
C ALA A 930 -1.45 32.39 11.33
N VAL A 931 -0.22 32.30 11.85
CA VAL A 931 0.03 31.87 13.24
C VAL A 931 0.19 33.06 14.19
N THR A 932 -0.77 33.21 15.13
CA THR A 932 -0.76 34.07 16.34
C THR A 932 -0.66 35.61 16.20
N GLY A 933 -1.69 36.30 16.73
CA GLY A 933 -1.61 37.65 17.30
C GLY A 933 -2.09 38.82 16.43
N LEU A 934 -3.39 39.14 16.51
CA LEU A 934 -4.07 40.30 15.89
C LEU A 934 -4.07 40.39 14.34
N GLU A 935 -3.25 39.62 13.63
CA GLU A 935 -3.28 39.55 12.17
C GLU A 935 -4.26 38.47 11.69
N THR A 936 -5.02 38.78 10.63
CA THR A 936 -6.10 37.93 10.09
C THR A 936 -5.67 37.14 8.85
N THR A 937 -4.44 37.36 8.38
CA THR A 937 -3.85 36.76 7.16
C THR A 937 -2.32 36.78 7.25
N ALA A 938 -1.65 35.76 6.71
CA ALA A 938 -0.23 35.77 6.39
C ALA A 938 -0.03 35.80 4.86
N SER A 939 1.03 36.46 4.40
CA SER A 939 1.38 36.54 2.98
C SER A 939 2.87 36.32 2.78
N GLY A 940 3.25 35.73 1.66
CA GLY A 940 4.64 35.53 1.28
C GLY A 940 4.79 35.14 -0.18
N THR A 941 6.03 34.83 -0.56
CA THR A 941 6.37 34.23 -1.85
C THR A 941 7.02 32.89 -1.56
N TYR A 942 6.41 31.81 -2.04
CA TYR A 942 7.06 30.51 -2.09
C TYR A 942 8.03 30.51 -3.27
N ASN A 943 9.26 30.02 -3.07
CA ASN A 943 10.24 29.87 -4.14
C ASN A 943 11.23 28.78 -3.73
N SER A 944 11.10 27.60 -4.33
CA SER A 944 11.97 26.46 -4.03
C SER A 944 12.28 25.66 -5.29
N ALA A 945 13.52 25.18 -5.35
CA ALA A 945 13.90 24.09 -6.24
C ALA A 945 13.31 22.77 -5.69
N LEU A 946 12.74 21.97 -6.57
CA LEU A 946 12.06 20.72 -6.27
C LEU A 946 12.69 19.61 -7.12
N SER A 947 13.87 19.15 -6.72
CA SER A 947 14.66 18.16 -7.48
C SER A 947 13.95 16.82 -7.66
N VAL A 948 12.91 16.53 -6.86
CA VAL A 948 12.06 15.33 -7.04
C VAL A 948 11.22 15.39 -8.33
N LEU A 949 11.05 16.58 -8.90
CA LEU A 949 10.31 16.84 -10.12
C LEU A 949 11.22 16.90 -11.36
N ASP A 950 12.54 16.88 -11.17
CA ASP A 950 13.51 16.89 -12.28
C ASP A 950 13.34 15.62 -13.12
N ASN A 951 13.34 15.77 -14.44
CA ASN A 951 13.18 14.67 -15.40
C ASN A 951 11.89 13.85 -15.21
N THR A 952 10.77 14.48 -14.83
CA THR A 952 9.48 13.80 -14.63
C THR A 952 8.32 14.60 -15.22
N GLU A 953 7.18 13.94 -15.40
CA GLU A 953 5.89 14.62 -15.58
C GLU A 953 5.14 14.68 -14.25
N PHE A 954 4.55 15.83 -13.92
CA PHE A 954 3.89 16.00 -12.62
C PHE A 954 2.75 17.04 -12.65
N TYR A 955 1.90 16.98 -11.65
CA TYR A 955 0.90 17.99 -11.32
C TYR A 955 1.36 18.76 -10.08
N VAL A 956 1.06 20.06 -10.04
CA VAL A 956 1.12 20.86 -8.81
C VAL A 956 -0.31 21.15 -8.38
N ALA A 957 -0.57 21.16 -7.08
CA ALA A 957 -1.88 21.50 -6.54
C ALA A 957 -1.80 22.40 -5.33
N TRP A 958 -2.83 23.22 -5.16
CA TRP A 958 -3.05 24.01 -3.95
C TRP A 958 -4.34 23.57 -3.30
N ARG A 959 -4.24 23.04 -2.09
CA ARG A 959 -5.38 22.62 -1.27
C ARG A 959 -5.75 23.73 -0.31
N TRP A 960 -7.06 23.94 -0.15
CA TRP A 960 -7.62 24.60 1.00
C TRP A 960 -8.35 23.59 1.86
N TYR A 961 -7.91 23.46 3.10
CA TYR A 961 -8.54 22.62 4.11
C TYR A 961 -9.18 23.53 5.16
N ASN A 962 -10.42 23.25 5.52
CA ASN A 962 -11.08 23.89 6.66
C ASN A 962 -12.00 22.92 7.40
N ASP A 963 -12.23 23.16 8.68
CA ASP A 963 -13.23 22.45 9.47
C ASP A 963 -14.52 23.29 9.67
N ALA A 964 -15.53 22.70 10.31
CA ALA A 964 -16.80 23.34 10.65
C ALA A 964 -16.77 24.11 11.99
N LEU A 965 -15.61 24.65 12.39
CA LEU A 965 -15.45 25.51 13.56
C LEU A 965 -15.25 26.99 13.16
N VAL A 966 -15.36 27.90 14.14
CA VAL A 966 -15.29 29.35 13.87
C VAL A 966 -13.84 29.79 13.72
N GLY A 967 -13.32 29.67 12.51
CA GLY A 967 -12.00 30.17 12.11
C GLY A 967 -11.97 31.62 11.66
N THR A 968 -10.86 32.03 11.06
CA THR A 968 -10.68 33.39 10.51
C THR A 968 -11.53 33.60 9.25
N GLU A 969 -11.89 34.84 8.90
CA GLU A 969 -12.75 35.07 7.72
C GLU A 969 -12.05 34.84 6.37
N TYR A 970 -10.71 34.79 6.36
CA TYR A 970 -9.92 34.78 5.12
C TYR A 970 -9.47 33.36 4.76
N SER A 971 -9.68 32.96 3.50
CA SER A 971 -9.29 31.64 2.97
C SER A 971 -7.84 31.63 2.45
N MET A 972 -7.61 31.22 1.20
CA MET A 972 -6.32 31.26 0.51
C MET A 972 -6.43 31.95 -0.84
N THR A 973 -5.37 32.66 -1.21
CA THR A 973 -5.13 33.18 -2.55
C THR A 973 -3.73 32.83 -3.02
N ILE A 974 -3.59 32.54 -4.31
CA ILE A 974 -2.31 32.37 -5.00
C ILE A 974 -2.22 33.26 -6.24
N ASP A 975 -1.02 33.67 -6.58
CA ASP A 975 -0.72 34.53 -7.73
C ASP A 975 0.71 34.28 -8.25
N ASN A 976 1.01 34.70 -9.48
CA ASN A 976 2.33 34.62 -10.11
C ASN A 976 2.95 33.21 -10.04
N VAL A 977 2.16 32.18 -10.36
CA VAL A 977 2.63 30.80 -10.41
C VAL A 977 3.59 30.63 -11.57
N LEU A 978 4.85 30.40 -11.24
CA LEU A 978 5.93 30.22 -12.19
C LEU A 978 6.66 28.92 -11.87
N VAL A 979 6.63 27.99 -12.83
CA VAL A 979 7.47 26.78 -12.81
C VAL A 979 8.53 26.97 -13.88
N THR A 980 9.79 26.92 -13.48
CA THR A 980 10.94 26.98 -14.39
C THR A 980 11.83 25.78 -14.22
N GLY A 981 12.68 25.51 -15.19
CA GLY A 981 13.83 24.62 -15.00
C GLY A 981 14.94 24.94 -16.00
N GLU A 982 16.00 24.15 -15.98
CA GLU A 982 17.14 24.27 -16.88
C GLU A 982 17.03 23.22 -17.99
N PRO A 983 17.10 23.62 -19.27
CA PRO A 983 17.01 22.70 -20.40
C PRO A 983 18.26 21.83 -20.51
N ALA A 984 18.17 20.75 -21.29
CA ALA A 984 19.31 19.94 -21.66
C ALA A 984 20.37 20.78 -22.39
N ALA A 985 21.62 20.67 -21.95
CA ALA A 985 22.72 21.42 -22.55
C ALA A 985 22.96 20.99 -24.01
N VAL A 986 23.57 21.86 -24.81
CA VAL A 986 24.15 21.42 -26.08
C VAL A 986 25.41 20.62 -25.77
N GLU A 987 25.45 19.36 -26.18
CA GLU A 987 26.57 18.48 -25.87
C GLU A 987 27.87 18.99 -26.50
N SER A 988 28.94 19.05 -25.71
CA SER A 988 30.21 19.61 -26.14
C SER A 988 31.44 18.87 -25.60
N ASP A 989 31.26 17.87 -24.73
CA ASP A 989 32.33 17.06 -24.20
C ASP A 989 32.71 15.94 -25.17
N VAL A 990 34.01 15.60 -25.19
CA VAL A 990 34.54 14.57 -26.09
C VAL A 990 34.25 13.19 -25.49
N ASN A 991 33.90 12.24 -26.36
CA ASN A 991 33.43 10.90 -26.03
C ASN A 991 32.03 10.86 -25.39
N SER A 992 31.28 11.96 -25.47
CA SER A 992 29.84 11.92 -25.19
C SER A 992 29.15 11.14 -26.30
N THR A 993 28.39 10.12 -25.92
CA THR A 993 27.79 9.15 -26.84
C THR A 993 26.33 8.90 -26.51
N ASP A 994 25.61 8.48 -27.53
CA ASP A 994 24.28 7.91 -27.39
C ASP A 994 24.03 6.92 -28.55
N SER A 995 23.19 5.91 -28.34
CA SER A 995 22.93 4.85 -29.33
C SER A 995 21.47 4.42 -29.36
N GLU A 996 20.80 4.72 -30.48
CA GLU A 996 19.37 4.47 -30.65
C GLU A 996 19.01 3.70 -31.91
N THR A 997 17.85 3.05 -31.89
CA THR A 997 17.32 2.35 -33.08
C THR A 997 16.55 3.32 -33.97
N VAL A 998 17.07 3.61 -35.16
CA VAL A 998 16.44 4.58 -36.07
C VAL A 998 15.73 3.88 -37.23
N LYS A 999 14.41 3.72 -37.11
CA LYS A 999 13.56 3.15 -38.17
C LYS A 999 13.13 4.22 -39.19
N ALA A 1000 12.47 3.77 -40.26
CA ALA A 1000 12.07 4.63 -41.36
C ALA A 1000 10.95 5.61 -40.93
N GLY A 1001 11.24 6.91 -40.97
CA GLY A 1001 10.28 7.96 -40.60
C GLY A 1001 10.31 8.38 -39.12
N ASN A 1002 11.09 7.70 -38.28
CA ASN A 1002 11.26 8.06 -36.87
C ASN A 1002 11.91 9.44 -36.72
N GLU A 1003 11.65 10.06 -35.58
CA GLU A 1003 12.24 11.33 -35.15
C GLU A 1003 12.92 11.08 -33.81
N ILE A 1004 14.24 10.88 -33.83
CA ILE A 1004 15.00 10.45 -32.65
C ILE A 1004 15.96 11.55 -32.24
N PHE A 1005 15.92 11.92 -30.96
CA PHE A 1005 16.90 12.79 -30.33
C PHE A 1005 18.01 11.93 -29.74
N PHE A 1006 19.25 12.35 -29.96
CA PHE A 1006 20.40 11.68 -29.37
C PHE A 1006 20.91 12.50 -28.18
N ILE A 1007 20.76 11.95 -26.99
CA ILE A 1007 21.03 12.58 -25.71
C ILE A 1007 22.17 11.82 -25.02
N SER A 1008 23.24 12.54 -24.69
CA SER A 1008 24.46 12.00 -24.08
C SER A 1008 24.15 11.14 -22.85
N ASP A 1009 24.58 9.87 -22.88
CA ASP A 1009 24.52 8.93 -21.77
C ASP A 1009 25.28 9.43 -20.52
N GLN A 1010 26.20 10.38 -20.70
CA GLN A 1010 27.13 10.81 -19.66
C GLN A 1010 26.57 11.95 -18.79
N ASP A 1011 25.79 12.85 -19.38
CA ASP A 1011 25.39 14.12 -18.75
C ASP A 1011 24.10 14.73 -19.32
N ALA A 1012 23.35 13.97 -20.12
CA ALA A 1012 22.07 14.36 -20.71
C ALA A 1012 22.13 15.59 -21.66
N GLY A 1013 23.31 15.91 -22.20
CA GLY A 1013 23.46 16.92 -23.25
C GLY A 1013 22.96 16.43 -24.61
N VAL A 1014 22.30 17.30 -25.39
CA VAL A 1014 21.81 16.93 -26.73
C VAL A 1014 22.94 16.98 -27.76
N ILE A 1015 23.23 15.82 -28.37
CA ILE A 1015 24.26 15.67 -29.42
C ILE A 1015 23.72 16.11 -30.77
N ALA A 1016 22.65 15.46 -31.23
CA ALA A 1016 22.01 15.72 -32.52
C ALA A 1016 20.60 15.16 -32.53
N LYS A 1017 19.90 15.37 -33.65
CA LYS A 1017 18.61 14.76 -33.94
C LYS A 1017 18.65 14.16 -35.34
N ILE A 1018 18.17 12.93 -35.50
CA ILE A 1018 18.00 12.27 -36.80
C ILE A 1018 16.51 12.12 -37.09
N GLU A 1019 16.12 12.45 -38.32
CA GLU A 1019 14.73 12.35 -38.77
C GLU A 1019 14.65 12.01 -40.26
N ASN A 1020 13.45 11.62 -40.73
CA ASN A 1020 13.16 11.35 -42.14
C ASN A 1020 14.08 10.29 -42.79
N ALA A 1021 14.50 9.28 -42.02
CA ALA A 1021 15.23 8.15 -42.57
C ALA A 1021 14.37 7.41 -43.61
N THR A 1022 14.90 7.23 -44.82
CA THR A 1022 14.15 6.60 -45.94
C THR A 1022 13.92 5.10 -45.77
N VAL A 1023 14.74 4.45 -44.94
CA VAL A 1023 14.70 3.03 -44.55
C VAL A 1023 15.29 2.91 -43.14
N ASP A 1024 15.13 1.75 -42.54
CA ASP A 1024 15.73 1.39 -41.25
C ASP A 1024 17.27 1.50 -41.28
N LEU A 1025 17.82 2.29 -40.37
CA LEU A 1025 19.27 2.49 -40.20
C LEU A 1025 19.89 1.49 -39.21
N GLY A 1026 19.08 0.68 -38.53
CA GLY A 1026 19.51 -0.21 -37.45
C GLY A 1026 19.89 0.58 -36.19
N CYS A 1027 20.86 0.05 -35.46
CA CYS A 1027 21.46 0.73 -34.32
C CYS A 1027 22.36 1.86 -34.81
N VAL A 1028 22.01 3.09 -34.46
CA VAL A 1028 22.77 4.30 -34.79
C VAL A 1028 23.43 4.80 -33.52
N SER A 1029 24.76 4.92 -33.52
CA SER A 1029 25.51 5.56 -32.45
C SER A 1029 26.04 6.91 -32.91
N LEU A 1030 25.86 7.92 -32.06
CA LEU A 1030 26.48 9.23 -32.20
C LEU A 1030 27.58 9.40 -31.16
N GLU A 1031 28.67 10.04 -31.58
CA GLU A 1031 29.80 10.36 -30.70
C GLU A 1031 30.34 11.76 -31.00
N VAL A 1032 30.54 12.57 -29.97
CA VAL A 1032 31.34 13.79 -30.07
C VAL A 1032 32.83 13.43 -30.05
N VAL A 1033 33.44 13.32 -31.22
CA VAL A 1033 34.85 12.86 -31.39
C VAL A 1033 35.87 14.00 -31.28
N SER A 1034 35.42 15.24 -31.32
CA SER A 1034 36.24 16.43 -31.12
C SER A 1034 35.39 17.57 -30.58
N ALA A 1035 36.00 18.46 -29.81
CA ALA A 1035 35.37 19.63 -29.21
C ALA A 1035 36.28 20.87 -29.34
N GLY A 1036 35.68 22.06 -29.30
CA GLY A 1036 36.40 23.34 -29.35
C GLY A 1036 35.76 24.35 -30.29
N THR A 1037 36.46 25.46 -30.54
CA THR A 1037 35.91 26.64 -31.24
C THR A 1037 36.16 26.65 -32.75
N GLY A 1038 37.19 25.97 -33.27
CA GLY A 1038 37.44 25.92 -34.71
C GLY A 1038 38.80 25.34 -35.13
N GLY A 1039 38.91 24.98 -36.40
CA GLY A 1039 40.15 24.51 -37.05
C GLY A 1039 40.17 24.85 -38.55
N ASP A 1040 41.36 24.87 -39.15
CA ASP A 1040 41.53 25.04 -40.60
C ASP A 1040 41.81 23.69 -41.26
N PHE A 1041 41.17 23.41 -42.40
CA PHE A 1041 41.47 22.20 -43.16
C PHE A 1041 42.89 22.24 -43.72
N SER A 1042 43.63 21.15 -43.52
CA SER A 1042 44.98 21.00 -44.09
C SER A 1042 44.98 20.72 -45.60
N ASN A 1043 43.88 20.19 -46.14
CA ASN A 1043 43.80 19.59 -47.48
C ASN A 1043 42.79 20.26 -48.44
N ILE A 1044 41.88 21.10 -47.92
CA ILE A 1044 40.89 21.86 -48.71
C ILE A 1044 40.80 23.31 -48.22
N PRO A 1045 40.38 24.30 -49.03
CA PRO A 1045 40.22 25.68 -48.57
C PRO A 1045 38.94 25.85 -47.72
N GLY A 1046 39.10 26.22 -46.45
CA GLY A 1046 38.00 26.49 -45.53
C GLY A 1046 38.39 26.21 -44.08
N SER A 1047 37.49 26.54 -43.17
CA SER A 1047 37.61 26.26 -41.73
C SER A 1047 36.41 25.42 -41.29
N TYR A 1048 36.57 24.64 -40.23
CA TYR A 1048 35.52 23.83 -39.62
C TYR A 1048 35.35 24.09 -38.13
N SER A 1049 34.18 23.74 -37.57
CA SER A 1049 33.91 23.86 -36.13
C SER A 1049 34.80 22.91 -35.32
N GLY A 1050 35.24 23.33 -34.13
CA GLY A 1050 36.01 22.45 -33.25
C GLY A 1050 35.21 21.23 -32.78
N LYS A 1051 33.89 21.36 -32.61
CA LYS A 1051 33.00 20.21 -32.41
C LYS A 1051 32.77 19.41 -33.70
N VAL A 1052 33.04 18.11 -33.62
CA VAL A 1052 32.89 17.11 -34.69
C VAL A 1052 32.07 15.95 -34.16
N VAL A 1053 31.00 15.57 -34.87
CA VAL A 1053 30.12 14.45 -34.51
C VAL A 1053 30.34 13.29 -35.48
N GLN A 1054 30.57 12.09 -34.96
CA GLN A 1054 30.65 10.86 -35.74
C GLN A 1054 29.33 10.10 -35.65
N ILE A 1055 28.92 9.53 -36.78
CA ILE A 1055 27.74 8.65 -36.88
C ILE A 1055 28.18 7.27 -37.33
N THR A 1056 27.76 6.24 -36.61
CA THR A 1056 27.86 4.85 -37.04
C THR A 1056 26.49 4.19 -37.00
N ALA A 1057 26.05 3.65 -38.13
CA ALA A 1057 24.85 2.85 -38.24
C ALA A 1057 25.21 1.42 -38.69
N ASP A 1058 24.56 0.42 -38.11
CA ASP A 1058 24.81 -1.00 -38.41
C ASP A 1058 23.75 -1.67 -39.31
N GLY A 1059 22.66 -0.95 -39.62
CA GLY A 1059 21.59 -1.43 -40.48
C GLY A 1059 22.07 -1.81 -41.88
N VAL A 1060 21.44 -2.85 -42.44
CA VAL A 1060 21.86 -3.43 -43.73
C VAL A 1060 21.81 -2.43 -44.89
N ASP A 1061 20.87 -1.49 -44.85
CA ASP A 1061 20.67 -0.47 -45.89
C ASP A 1061 21.24 0.92 -45.49
N ALA A 1062 21.72 1.06 -44.25
CA ALA A 1062 22.25 2.31 -43.71
C ALA A 1062 23.34 2.98 -44.58
N PRO A 1063 24.26 2.25 -45.25
CA PRO A 1063 25.24 2.87 -46.14
C PRO A 1063 24.65 3.65 -47.34
N THR A 1064 23.38 3.39 -47.69
CA THR A 1064 22.70 4.00 -48.85
C THR A 1064 21.44 4.79 -48.51
N ALA A 1065 20.97 4.70 -47.27
CA ALA A 1065 19.79 5.39 -46.78
C ALA A 1065 20.02 6.91 -46.72
N ASN A 1066 19.03 7.69 -47.12
CA ASN A 1066 19.00 9.12 -46.82
C ASN A 1066 18.36 9.35 -45.44
N TYR A 1067 18.91 10.28 -44.67
CA TYR A 1067 18.35 10.79 -43.43
C TYR A 1067 18.68 12.27 -43.27
N ASP A 1068 17.84 13.00 -42.57
CA ASP A 1068 18.15 14.36 -42.14
C ASP A 1068 18.84 14.31 -40.78
N ILE A 1069 19.89 15.12 -40.61
CA ILE A 1069 20.51 15.36 -39.31
C ILE A 1069 20.42 16.84 -38.96
N THR A 1070 20.04 17.11 -37.72
CA THR A 1070 20.13 18.42 -37.09
C THR A 1070 21.23 18.38 -36.04
N LEU A 1071 22.26 19.21 -36.21
CA LEU A 1071 23.37 19.36 -35.28
C LEU A 1071 23.19 20.62 -34.44
N TYR A 1072 23.38 20.50 -33.13
CA TYR A 1072 23.28 21.61 -32.19
C TYR A 1072 24.66 22.13 -31.83
N TYR A 1073 24.82 23.45 -31.80
CA TYR A 1073 26.06 24.13 -31.40
C TYR A 1073 25.73 25.30 -30.47
N SER A 1074 26.43 25.39 -29.36
CA SER A 1074 26.37 26.54 -28.47
C SER A 1074 26.92 27.80 -29.16
N TYR A 1075 26.60 28.96 -28.60
CA TYR A 1075 27.13 30.23 -29.07
C TYR A 1075 28.66 30.32 -28.94
N SER A 1076 29.25 29.69 -27.93
CA SER A 1076 30.71 29.66 -27.74
C SER A 1076 31.39 28.86 -28.85
N GLU A 1077 30.83 27.70 -29.24
CA GLU A 1077 31.37 26.84 -30.30
C GLU A 1077 31.31 27.47 -31.69
N THR A 1078 30.43 28.45 -31.91
CA THR A 1078 30.32 29.17 -33.19
C THR A 1078 30.96 30.56 -33.18
N SER A 1079 31.53 30.99 -32.05
CA SER A 1079 31.99 32.37 -31.82
C SER A 1079 33.20 32.81 -32.66
N GLU A 1080 34.00 31.86 -33.17
CA GLU A 1080 35.17 32.16 -34.01
C GLU A 1080 34.82 32.43 -35.48
N PHE A 1081 33.61 32.08 -35.93
CA PHE A 1081 33.17 32.33 -37.29
C PHE A 1081 32.64 33.76 -37.45
N SER A 1082 33.09 34.44 -38.50
CA SER A 1082 32.68 35.83 -38.78
C SER A 1082 31.19 35.98 -39.13
N ASP A 1083 30.59 34.93 -39.69
CA ASP A 1083 29.16 34.86 -40.03
C ASP A 1083 28.64 33.44 -39.72
N PRO A 1084 28.29 33.16 -38.46
CA PRO A 1084 27.77 31.85 -38.05
C PRO A 1084 26.51 31.44 -38.81
N ASN A 1085 25.69 32.40 -39.22
CA ASN A 1085 24.42 32.13 -39.91
C ASN A 1085 24.63 31.68 -41.37
N ALA A 1086 25.83 31.84 -41.92
CA ALA A 1086 26.21 31.38 -43.25
C ALA A 1086 26.95 30.03 -43.25
N LEU A 1087 27.12 29.40 -42.08
CA LEU A 1087 27.77 28.08 -42.00
C LEU A 1087 26.90 27.00 -42.64
N GLN A 1088 27.57 26.00 -43.22
CA GLN A 1088 26.95 24.80 -43.79
C GLN A 1088 27.49 23.57 -43.08
N ILE A 1089 26.85 22.42 -43.23
CA ILE A 1089 27.36 21.16 -42.67
C ILE A 1089 28.28 20.50 -43.70
N ILE A 1090 29.49 20.13 -43.28
CA ILE A 1090 30.38 19.26 -44.04
C ILE A 1090 30.33 17.84 -43.48
N LYS A 1091 30.04 16.88 -44.36
CA LYS A 1091 30.18 15.44 -44.12
C LYS A 1091 31.44 14.95 -44.79
N VAL A 1092 32.28 14.21 -44.07
CA VAL A 1092 33.51 13.60 -44.62
C VAL A 1092 33.39 12.08 -44.54
N ASP A 1093 33.55 11.43 -45.69
CA ASP A 1093 33.56 9.96 -45.80
C ASP A 1093 34.92 9.45 -45.28
N GLY A 1094 34.99 9.23 -43.96
CA GLY A 1094 36.19 8.81 -43.23
C GLY A 1094 35.99 8.90 -41.71
N SER A 1095 37.06 8.63 -40.95
CA SER A 1095 37.03 8.66 -39.47
C SER A 1095 37.53 9.97 -38.86
N ALA A 1096 37.83 10.98 -39.67
CA ALA A 1096 38.35 12.27 -39.21
C ALA A 1096 37.98 13.38 -40.20
N VAL A 1097 37.52 14.52 -39.66
CA VAL A 1097 37.09 15.66 -40.47
C VAL A 1097 38.22 16.19 -41.36
N ASP A 1098 39.47 16.21 -40.87
CA ASP A 1098 40.67 16.61 -41.64
C ASP A 1098 41.04 15.67 -42.80
N GLY A 1099 40.35 14.53 -42.92
CA GLY A 1099 40.47 13.61 -44.06
C GLY A 1099 39.83 14.12 -45.35
N ALA A 1100 39.17 15.29 -45.36
CA ALA A 1100 38.58 15.88 -46.55
C ALA A 1100 39.65 16.24 -47.59
N THR A 1101 39.51 15.78 -48.85
CA THR A 1101 40.49 16.03 -49.91
C THR A 1101 39.87 16.42 -51.25
N ASN A 1102 40.57 17.29 -51.99
CA ASN A 1102 40.26 17.65 -53.39
C ASN A 1102 41.01 16.75 -54.40
N SER A 1103 40.86 15.42 -54.25
CA SER A 1103 41.43 14.38 -55.14
C SER A 1103 40.52 14.13 -56.37
N PRO A 1104 40.83 13.24 -57.34
CA PRO A 1104 39.98 13.00 -58.52
C PRO A 1104 38.54 12.59 -58.20
N SER A 1105 38.30 12.08 -56.99
CA SER A 1105 37.00 11.87 -56.37
C SER A 1105 36.97 12.57 -55.01
N THR A 1106 36.17 13.63 -54.87
CA THR A 1106 35.93 14.31 -53.59
C THR A 1106 35.31 13.32 -52.60
N ASN A 1107 35.83 13.26 -51.37
CA ASN A 1107 35.36 12.38 -50.30
C ASN A 1107 34.58 13.14 -49.20
N TYR A 1108 34.03 14.29 -49.54
CA TYR A 1108 33.23 15.09 -48.63
C TYR A 1108 32.06 15.73 -49.37
N THR A 1109 30.98 16.00 -48.65
CA THR A 1109 29.78 16.68 -49.14
C THR A 1109 29.48 17.88 -48.25
N ILE A 1110 29.17 19.02 -48.85
CA ILE A 1110 28.75 20.23 -48.12
C ILE A 1110 27.32 20.54 -48.53
N THR A 1111 26.40 20.52 -47.57
CA THR A 1111 25.00 20.86 -47.75
C THR A 1111 24.40 21.30 -46.42
N GLY A 1112 23.12 21.64 -46.40
CA GLY A 1112 22.45 22.14 -45.21
C GLY A 1112 22.85 23.57 -44.86
N GLY A 1113 22.29 24.04 -43.76
CA GLY A 1113 22.48 25.39 -43.24
C GLY A 1113 21.75 25.59 -41.93
N LEU A 1114 21.74 26.84 -41.45
CA LEU A 1114 21.07 27.24 -40.21
C LEU A 1114 19.59 26.85 -40.25
N LEU A 1115 19.15 26.09 -39.26
CA LEU A 1115 17.76 25.77 -38.99
C LEU A 1115 17.18 26.79 -38.00
N GLU A 1116 17.86 27.01 -36.87
CA GLU A 1116 17.43 27.91 -35.80
C GLU A 1116 18.62 28.68 -35.21
N ASP A 1117 18.40 29.96 -34.89
CA ASP A 1117 19.29 30.77 -34.04
C ASP A 1117 18.52 31.20 -32.78
N ASN A 1118 18.74 30.48 -31.67
CA ASN A 1118 18.04 30.70 -30.42
C ASN A 1118 18.92 31.47 -29.44
N ALA A 1119 18.83 32.79 -29.49
CA ALA A 1119 19.60 33.68 -28.62
C ALA A 1119 19.19 33.59 -27.14
N ALA A 1120 17.94 33.21 -26.83
CA ALA A 1120 17.48 33.09 -25.45
C ALA A 1120 18.16 31.91 -24.76
N GLN A 1121 18.19 30.75 -25.43
CA GLN A 1121 18.79 29.52 -24.93
C GLN A 1121 20.26 29.34 -25.36
N GLN A 1122 20.87 30.36 -25.98
CA GLN A 1122 22.29 30.42 -26.38
C GLN A 1122 22.78 29.26 -27.29
N PHE A 1123 21.94 28.78 -28.20
CA PHE A 1123 22.33 27.76 -29.19
C PHE A 1123 21.92 28.10 -30.63
N ARG A 1124 22.58 27.45 -31.59
CA ARG A 1124 22.24 27.42 -33.01
C ARG A 1124 22.12 25.96 -33.46
N SER A 1125 21.13 25.67 -34.30
CA SER A 1125 20.98 24.35 -34.92
C SER A 1125 21.17 24.45 -36.43
N TYR A 1126 21.75 23.42 -37.03
CA TYR A 1126 21.99 23.33 -38.47
C TYR A 1126 21.44 22.00 -38.98
N LYS A 1127 20.69 22.03 -40.08
CA LYS A 1127 20.05 20.84 -40.65
C LYS A 1127 20.53 20.56 -42.07
N GLY A 1128 20.71 19.29 -42.40
CA GLY A 1128 21.01 18.82 -43.76
C GLY A 1128 20.70 17.34 -43.97
N THR A 1129 20.56 16.94 -45.23
CA THR A 1129 20.26 15.56 -45.64
C THR A 1129 21.51 14.84 -46.12
N PHE A 1130 21.75 13.62 -45.63
CA PHE A 1130 22.98 12.87 -45.88
C PHE A 1130 22.73 11.35 -46.02
N THR A 1131 23.78 10.62 -46.40
CA THR A 1131 23.75 9.15 -46.57
C THR A 1131 24.99 8.47 -45.96
N GLY A 1132 24.79 7.39 -45.21
CA GLY A 1132 25.86 6.51 -44.70
C GLY A 1132 26.76 7.09 -43.59
N ASN A 1133 27.52 6.20 -42.95
CA ASN A 1133 28.38 6.49 -41.79
C ASN A 1133 29.48 7.49 -42.13
N SER A 1134 29.66 8.53 -41.30
CA SER A 1134 30.60 9.63 -41.57
C SER A 1134 30.83 10.50 -40.34
N VAL A 1135 31.76 11.45 -40.48
CA VAL A 1135 31.99 12.53 -39.52
C VAL A 1135 31.46 13.86 -40.04
N PHE A 1136 30.89 14.67 -39.15
CA PHE A 1136 30.19 15.91 -39.44
C PHE A 1136 30.77 17.08 -38.65
N ALA A 1137 30.84 18.25 -39.29
CA ALA A 1137 31.21 19.51 -38.66
C ALA A 1137 30.51 20.69 -39.38
N LEU A 1138 30.54 21.88 -38.80
CA LEU A 1138 30.19 23.11 -39.53
C LEU A 1138 31.37 23.55 -40.39
N PHE A 1139 31.07 24.13 -41.55
CA PHE A 1139 32.04 24.56 -42.56
C PHE A 1139 31.85 26.02 -42.94
N SER A 1140 32.97 26.74 -43.01
CA SER A 1140 33.06 28.07 -43.59
C SER A 1140 34.06 28.10 -44.74
N SER A 1141 33.63 28.57 -45.92
CA SER A 1141 34.54 28.79 -47.04
C SER A 1141 35.43 30.01 -46.79
N GLN A 1142 36.75 29.88 -46.93
CA GLN A 1142 37.63 31.05 -46.89
C GLN A 1142 37.29 32.02 -48.03
N THR A 1143 36.83 33.22 -47.69
CA THR A 1143 36.89 34.37 -48.59
C THR A 1143 38.12 35.17 -48.20
N LEU A 1144 39.24 35.00 -48.92
CA LEU A 1144 40.47 35.75 -48.66
C LEU A 1144 40.25 37.24 -48.90
N SER A 1145 39.88 37.98 -47.85
CA SER A 1145 40.00 39.44 -47.85
C SER A 1145 41.48 39.79 -47.75
N SER A 1146 42.05 40.28 -48.85
CA SER A 1146 43.45 40.74 -49.01
C SER A 1146 44.54 39.67 -48.73
N GLY A 1147 44.70 38.71 -49.65
CA GLY A 1147 45.89 37.84 -49.64
C GLY A 1147 47.10 38.53 -50.28
N SER A 1148 48.23 38.58 -49.56
CA SER A 1148 49.54 38.86 -50.16
C SER A 1148 50.06 37.58 -50.82
N LEU A 1149 50.34 37.62 -52.13
CA LEU A 1149 50.74 36.44 -52.91
C LEU A 1149 52.27 36.27 -52.87
N ASP A 1150 52.76 35.25 -52.16
CA ASP A 1150 54.15 34.75 -52.30
C ASP A 1150 54.22 33.72 -53.44
N PHE A 1151 55.10 33.96 -54.40
CA PHE A 1151 55.20 33.16 -55.62
C PHE A 1151 55.79 31.77 -55.47
N ASN A 1152 56.42 31.45 -54.34
CA ASN A 1152 57.08 30.16 -54.18
C ASN A 1152 56.14 29.02 -53.81
N SER A 1153 54.90 29.30 -53.44
CA SER A 1153 53.97 28.31 -52.84
C SER A 1153 52.72 27.99 -53.66
N PHE A 1154 52.58 28.51 -54.89
CA PHE A 1154 51.31 28.39 -55.63
C PHE A 1154 51.25 27.17 -56.57
N ASN A 1155 50.40 26.19 -56.22
CA ASN A 1155 49.90 25.14 -57.12
C ASN A 1155 48.42 25.41 -57.47
N VAL A 1156 48.01 24.99 -58.66
CA VAL A 1156 46.85 25.48 -59.42
C VAL A 1156 45.48 25.22 -58.76
N TYR A 1157 44.89 26.27 -58.16
CA TYR A 1157 43.44 26.55 -58.09
C TYR A 1157 43.23 28.08 -58.25
N PRO A 1158 42.16 28.57 -58.89
CA PRO A 1158 41.96 30.01 -59.07
C PRO A 1158 41.64 30.68 -57.73
N THR A 1159 42.48 31.62 -57.28
CA THR A 1159 42.21 32.45 -56.10
C THR A 1159 41.01 33.36 -56.37
N ILE A 1160 39.99 33.30 -55.51
CA ILE A 1160 38.87 34.26 -55.55
C ILE A 1160 39.30 35.52 -54.79
N VAL A 1161 39.23 36.67 -55.45
CA VAL A 1161 39.64 37.97 -54.90
C VAL A 1161 38.50 38.97 -55.07
N ASN A 1162 38.23 39.77 -54.04
CA ASN A 1162 37.15 40.77 -54.06
C ASN A 1162 37.49 41.93 -55.02
N SER A 1163 36.55 42.32 -55.88
CA SER A 1163 36.70 43.47 -56.80
C SER A 1163 37.06 44.79 -56.10
N ASN A 1164 36.75 44.96 -54.81
CA ASN A 1164 37.08 46.16 -54.02
C ASN A 1164 38.46 46.13 -53.35
N SER A 1165 39.34 45.18 -53.71
CA SER A 1165 40.64 44.99 -53.08
C SER A 1165 41.82 45.05 -54.07
N ASP A 1166 43.03 45.18 -53.52
CA ASP A 1166 44.28 45.11 -54.29
C ASP A 1166 44.84 43.68 -54.22
N ILE A 1167 45.41 43.20 -55.33
CA ILE A 1167 46.28 42.02 -55.30
C ILE A 1167 47.69 42.49 -54.94
N HIS A 1168 48.22 42.04 -53.80
CA HIS A 1168 49.61 42.22 -53.43
C HIS A 1168 50.44 41.05 -53.94
N ILE A 1169 51.60 41.36 -54.52
CA ILE A 1169 52.39 40.44 -55.34
C ILE A 1169 53.86 40.55 -54.92
N VAL A 1170 54.44 39.49 -54.34
CA VAL A 1170 55.79 39.52 -53.74
C VAL A 1170 56.71 38.44 -54.30
N ASN A 1171 57.69 38.81 -55.15
CA ASN A 1171 58.68 37.92 -55.79
C ASN A 1171 60.05 37.97 -55.12
N SER A 1172 60.41 36.88 -54.45
CA SER A 1172 61.69 36.71 -53.76
C SER A 1172 62.85 36.24 -54.65
N LYS A 1173 62.60 35.86 -55.92
CA LYS A 1173 63.61 35.25 -56.81
C LYS A 1173 63.98 36.11 -58.02
N VAL A 1174 63.04 36.88 -58.55
CA VAL A 1174 63.26 37.70 -59.75
C VAL A 1174 62.58 39.04 -59.56
N ASN A 1175 63.28 40.13 -59.88
CA ASN A 1175 62.68 41.45 -59.88
C ASN A 1175 61.51 41.50 -60.88
N ILE A 1176 60.40 42.09 -60.45
CA ILE A 1176 59.23 42.34 -61.28
C ILE A 1176 59.51 43.61 -62.09
N GLU A 1177 59.64 43.44 -63.40
CA GLU A 1177 59.84 44.50 -64.39
C GLU A 1177 58.57 44.80 -65.18
N SER A 1178 57.68 43.81 -65.34
CA SER A 1178 56.35 44.03 -65.90
C SER A 1178 55.32 43.01 -65.43
N ILE A 1179 54.05 43.42 -65.41
CA ILE A 1179 52.89 42.53 -65.26
C ILE A 1179 51.93 42.77 -66.42
N ASP A 1180 51.46 41.68 -67.01
CA ASP A 1180 50.43 41.66 -68.04
C ASP A 1180 49.22 40.87 -67.53
N ILE A 1181 48.03 41.48 -67.52
CA ILE A 1181 46.76 40.84 -67.15
C ILE A 1181 45.91 40.63 -68.41
N TYR A 1182 45.39 39.41 -68.59
CA TYR A 1182 44.59 38.98 -69.72
C TYR A 1182 43.21 38.52 -69.25
N ALA A 1183 42.19 38.76 -70.07
CA ALA A 1183 40.88 38.13 -69.92
C ALA A 1183 40.95 36.63 -70.25
N ILE A 1184 39.92 35.87 -69.85
CA ILE A 1184 39.82 34.43 -70.15
C ILE A 1184 39.90 34.08 -71.65
N ASN A 1185 39.49 35.00 -72.53
CA ASN A 1185 39.60 34.84 -73.98
C ASN A 1185 41.00 35.14 -74.53
N GLY A 1186 42.00 35.39 -73.67
CA GLY A 1186 43.39 35.65 -74.03
C GLY A 1186 43.67 37.09 -74.47
N VAL A 1187 42.69 38.00 -74.41
CA VAL A 1187 42.90 39.43 -74.70
C VAL A 1187 43.67 40.07 -73.55
N LEU A 1188 44.78 40.74 -73.87
CA LEU A 1188 45.54 41.54 -72.92
C LEU A 1188 44.70 42.76 -72.51
N LEU A 1189 44.42 42.89 -71.21
CA LEU A 1189 43.65 43.97 -70.61
C LEU A 1189 44.53 45.09 -70.09
N GLU A 1190 45.65 44.75 -69.45
CA GLU A 1190 46.55 45.71 -68.84
C GLU A 1190 48.00 45.24 -68.90
N SER A 1191 48.92 46.15 -69.17
CA SER A 1191 50.36 45.98 -68.97
C SER A 1191 50.89 47.09 -68.06
N ARG A 1192 51.56 46.71 -66.98
CA ARG A 1192 52.31 47.65 -66.12
C ARG A 1192 53.79 47.34 -66.16
N PHE A 1193 54.60 48.38 -66.12
CA PHE A 1193 56.06 48.27 -66.12
C PHE A 1193 56.62 48.89 -64.84
N PHE A 1194 57.63 48.25 -64.27
CA PHE A 1194 58.22 48.59 -62.99
C PHE A 1194 59.74 48.66 -63.14
N SER A 1195 60.40 49.49 -62.32
CA SER A 1195 61.86 49.66 -62.33
C SER A 1195 62.60 48.56 -61.55
N GLY A 1196 62.11 47.31 -61.64
CA GLY A 1196 62.66 46.14 -60.96
C GLY A 1196 62.44 46.15 -59.45
N THR A 1197 61.22 45.83 -59.00
CA THR A 1197 60.87 45.70 -57.57
C THR A 1197 60.53 44.25 -57.23
N ASN A 1198 60.67 43.88 -55.96
CA ASN A 1198 60.33 42.52 -55.49
C ASN A 1198 58.90 42.43 -54.95
N GLU A 1199 58.19 43.55 -54.91
CA GLU A 1199 56.83 43.65 -54.41
C GLU A 1199 56.07 44.72 -55.20
N ILE A 1200 54.82 44.42 -55.57
CA ILE A 1200 53.89 45.37 -56.21
C ILE A 1200 52.45 45.11 -55.75
N SER A 1201 51.57 46.08 -55.94
CA SER A 1201 50.13 45.95 -55.67
C SER A 1201 49.33 46.36 -56.90
N ILE A 1202 48.30 45.59 -57.24
CA ILE A 1202 47.44 45.84 -58.41
C ILE A 1202 46.00 46.01 -57.94
N PRO A 1203 45.40 47.20 -58.11
CA PRO A 1203 44.01 47.42 -57.74
C PRO A 1203 43.08 46.68 -58.70
N LEU A 1204 42.11 45.95 -58.13
CA LEU A 1204 41.17 45.15 -58.91
C LEU A 1204 39.86 45.84 -59.25
N THR A 1205 39.63 47.04 -58.72
CA THR A 1205 38.37 47.81 -58.87
C THR A 1205 37.97 48.11 -60.31
N GLN A 1206 38.89 47.96 -61.26
CA GLN A 1206 38.67 48.15 -62.69
C GLN A 1206 38.29 46.87 -63.45
N TYR A 1207 38.30 45.69 -62.81
CA TYR A 1207 37.97 44.41 -63.42
C TYR A 1207 36.55 43.97 -63.00
N ALA A 1208 35.76 43.52 -63.96
CA ALA A 1208 34.43 42.97 -63.70
C ALA A 1208 34.55 41.59 -63.04
N SER A 1209 33.45 41.10 -62.45
CA SER A 1209 33.40 39.74 -61.91
C SER A 1209 33.69 38.73 -63.02
N GLY A 1210 34.70 37.86 -62.84
CA GLY A 1210 35.17 36.96 -63.88
C GLY A 1210 36.58 36.40 -63.67
N MET A 1211 37.01 35.49 -64.56
CA MET A 1211 38.33 34.85 -64.49
C MET A 1211 39.36 35.59 -65.36
N TYR A 1212 40.54 35.80 -64.78
CA TYR A 1212 41.66 36.52 -65.39
C TYR A 1212 42.96 35.73 -65.30
N PHE A 1213 43.87 36.05 -66.21
CA PHE A 1213 45.22 35.48 -66.27
C PHE A 1213 46.25 36.59 -66.07
N MET A 1214 47.31 36.33 -65.33
CA MET A 1214 48.39 37.29 -65.11
C MET A 1214 49.72 36.66 -65.48
N THR A 1215 50.59 37.40 -66.17
CA THR A 1215 51.97 36.99 -66.45
C THR A 1215 52.95 38.05 -65.98
N ILE A 1216 54.13 37.62 -65.54
CA ILE A 1216 55.19 38.51 -65.05
C ILE A 1216 56.38 38.46 -65.98
N ASN A 1217 56.96 39.63 -66.26
CA ASN A 1217 58.09 39.81 -67.18
C ASN A 1217 57.84 39.15 -68.54
N LYS A 1218 56.57 39.11 -68.95
CA LYS A 1218 56.07 38.47 -70.18
C LYS A 1218 56.41 36.97 -70.30
N ASN A 1219 56.74 36.32 -69.18
CA ASN A 1219 57.02 34.89 -69.18
C ASN A 1219 55.70 34.10 -69.16
N LYS A 1220 55.28 33.65 -70.34
CA LYS A 1220 54.06 32.85 -70.51
C LYS A 1220 54.09 31.51 -69.78
N ALA A 1221 55.27 30.98 -69.46
CA ALA A 1221 55.40 29.76 -68.66
C ALA A 1221 54.93 29.97 -67.21
N ASN A 1222 54.87 31.22 -66.74
CA ASN A 1222 54.44 31.62 -65.41
C ASN A 1222 53.14 32.43 -65.53
N SER A 1223 52.09 31.80 -66.08
CA SER A 1223 50.76 32.40 -66.18
C SER A 1223 49.89 31.97 -65.00
N TYR A 1224 49.34 32.93 -64.26
CA TYR A 1224 48.59 32.73 -63.02
C TYR A 1224 47.11 33.01 -63.23
N LYS A 1225 46.21 32.24 -62.62
CA LYS A 1225 44.75 32.40 -62.74
C LYS A 1225 44.17 32.94 -61.45
N PHE A 1226 43.28 33.92 -61.54
CA PHE A 1226 42.48 34.41 -60.41
C PHE A 1226 41.06 34.76 -60.86
N ILE A 1227 40.10 34.74 -59.93
CA ILE A 1227 38.71 35.13 -60.16
C ILE A 1227 38.46 36.40 -59.38
N VAL A 1228 38.02 37.45 -60.06
CA VAL A 1228 37.50 38.65 -59.41
C VAL A 1228 36.02 38.38 -59.10
N LYS A 1229 35.61 38.55 -57.84
CA LYS A 1229 34.20 38.43 -57.43
C LYS A 1229 33.55 39.80 -57.33
#